data_AF-A0A7Y5SJ79-F1
#
_entry.id   AF-A0A7Y5SJ79-F1
#
_cell.length_a   1.000
_cell.length_b   1.000
_cell.length_c   1.000
_cell.angle_alpha   90.00
_cell.angle_beta   90.00
_cell.angle_gamma   90.00
#
_symmetry.space_group_name_H-M   'P 1'
#
loop_
_entity.id
_entity.type
_entity.pdbx_description
1 polymer ?
#
loop_
_entity_poly.entity_id
_entity_poly.type
_entity_poly.pdbx_seq_one_letter_code
_entity_poly.pdbx_strand_id
1 'polypeptide(L)'
;MMPVTTRVVFLCAAIRFLHAIASAQEAGNPYERQVGEQIKKLASASAESRSGAAEALGFLRACEAEQPLIGRLRDESSEVRRQAAMALAWCGGRKAVPPLLKTLEDEEWMVRQAAWIALTNLTGMEFPFDCLDQAGERAAQAARWYRWWANVPIDRPPQEVLDLLAGPSNLASGRPIETSTTYLGPPEIMTDGQFGPRYWQTKNVRPPQWCTIDLGRVAEIDQVVVHQYGPGYCMSEYELAVSLDNRQFEAAVREKRPTETTLVLDFPPRPARYVRITSLANQSPRYPTTFFEIEVHSAKSPKVQFNEPVAWRQERGLRALGVLGTRGASEAILAVLGNAPPTATPFRPTVRAGLRSLGRLREEVGFQALLRLLDHPFWARYAADALGDFGDPRAVPGLIAAYARFAKRLDGSDPPEVPADDKMSFPSLDRMLETPYLVAYALCRLPLDDPKDLEALRRIAPLVMANLPGDHDTYVLYEPEVGHLLTRWLMDHSGLRQQACEHAFERLGRPRRVAKPAGGPAWSEFPPDRIASWLPAVCTEREDLPRLLALLEHDDGWVRLNAAKAIAWLGDRRAVGPIARLLAESKSEADYGYSGTFKDEEYNDSAPRWREGPIRALGLLGAHEHTDLLVRILNDERSVVDVRHAAAEALADLGNDAALEALATAALSHSFHSIRHIARDALWTRGIDPARNLREPEETPRLLPDPCPDAPQPLEAIVFVKGDNNLPNTLGTVEQADRWRQTYAVTDSGPVYRAGANLFLLRPPKPDGEAIPLTRFPDGYVGEPELSWDARQVVFTRRGQLDPWWHIWRIGVDGSGLEQLTDGPYHSVGPAWLPDGRIVFASSRAGIRDEYHGYPCTALCVMNPDGTDLHPVATNIGRDNEPAVLADGRIAFSRLEVFYSRNKTELTLHAMHPDGTMDLVLYGPERRRYWRALDHGPPSPADEQEAPLTHRVLRITQPQAMPDGQKILAVTQGGLTLIGPLRDRETLLALDDEKHRAYTTPFPLPDGRLLCAVTAKIPEREKIDLGLYVFDPSDQSLELIYNDPKAADYEPRPVLARRPPLVQPVQAKRYAYSGRFLCSSVFATQEQDVPVRGRFVRLIEGVPVVSRHSTHTNPEPVWKNHGGTFARVLGMAPLAPDGSFCVEVPADRLLHFQVLDSDRRVIGNQLTWIYPRPGETKSCVGCHENPHTTTRRADALAAHYPPLDFRPRGDEFTYRAKAWFKGHLPPEIEERTRTVRAVNLLGR
;
A
#
# COMPACT_ATOMS: atom_id res chain seq x y z
N MET A 1 51.66 -1.39 7.20
CA MET A 1 51.24 -1.52 5.79
C MET A 1 49.80 -2.04 5.80
N MET A 2 48.83 -1.15 5.61
CA MET A 2 47.40 -1.49 5.61
C MET A 2 46.97 -1.96 4.21
N PRO A 3 46.06 -2.96 4.08
CA PRO A 3 45.54 -3.40 2.80
C PRO A 3 44.64 -2.34 2.14
N VAL A 4 44.74 -2.26 0.82
CA VAL A 4 44.17 -1.21 -0.06
C VAL A 4 42.63 -1.18 -0.06
N THR A 5 41.97 -2.24 0.42
CA THR A 5 40.50 -2.38 0.48
C THR A 5 39.82 -1.47 1.48
N THR A 6 40.45 -1.15 2.62
CA THR A 6 39.85 -0.26 3.63
C THR A 6 39.81 1.20 3.16
N ARG A 7 40.78 1.63 2.33
CA ARG A 7 40.82 3.01 1.80
C ARG A 7 39.73 3.31 0.76
N VAL A 8 39.23 2.31 0.05
CA VAL A 8 38.17 2.50 -0.97
C VAL A 8 36.80 2.67 -0.34
N VAL A 9 36.53 2.02 0.80
CA VAL A 9 35.28 2.16 1.56
C VAL A 9 35.19 3.52 2.27
N PHE A 10 36.30 4.02 2.82
CA PHE A 10 36.38 5.37 3.40
C PHE A 10 36.16 6.48 2.36
N LEU A 11 36.55 6.25 1.10
CA LEU A 11 36.32 7.21 0.03
C LEU A 11 34.83 7.27 -0.34
N CYS A 12 34.10 6.16 -0.39
CA CYS A 12 32.69 6.14 -0.80
C CYS A 12 31.72 6.81 0.22
N ALA A 13 31.95 6.64 1.53
CA ALA A 13 31.12 7.26 2.57
C ALA A 13 31.38 8.79 2.68
N ALA A 14 32.65 9.21 2.60
CA ALA A 14 33.01 10.62 2.55
C ALA A 14 32.57 11.28 1.22
N ILE A 15 32.61 10.55 0.10
CA ILE A 15 32.12 11.04 -1.21
C ILE A 15 30.60 11.24 -1.17
N ARG A 16 29.79 10.40 -0.52
CA ARG A 16 28.33 10.63 -0.45
C ARG A 16 27.95 11.95 0.22
N PHE A 17 28.65 12.33 1.30
CA PHE A 17 28.37 13.57 2.03
C PHE A 17 29.08 14.79 1.43
N LEU A 18 30.32 14.62 0.94
CA LEU A 18 31.07 15.70 0.28
C LEU A 18 30.58 15.98 -1.15
N HIS A 19 30.04 15.01 -1.91
CA HIS A 19 29.37 15.32 -3.19
C HIS A 19 28.09 16.10 -2.95
N ALA A 20 27.28 15.77 -1.94
CA ALA A 20 26.04 16.52 -1.66
C ALA A 20 26.32 18.01 -1.33
N ILE A 21 27.45 18.30 -0.68
CA ILE A 21 27.85 19.66 -0.28
C ILE A 21 28.71 20.38 -1.36
N ALA A 22 29.62 19.69 -2.04
CA ALA A 22 30.50 20.27 -3.07
C ALA A 22 29.80 20.48 -4.43
N SER A 23 28.75 19.71 -4.72
CA SER A 23 27.93 19.85 -5.93
C SER A 23 26.98 21.07 -5.92
N ALA A 24 26.95 21.84 -4.84
CA ALA A 24 26.25 23.12 -4.81
C ALA A 24 26.93 24.19 -5.71
N GLN A 25 28.10 23.89 -6.30
CA GLN A 25 28.87 24.79 -7.17
C GLN A 25 28.84 24.46 -8.67
N GLU A 26 28.21 23.37 -9.13
CA GLU A 26 28.02 23.11 -10.57
C GLU A 26 26.70 23.74 -11.06
N ALA A 27 26.81 24.72 -11.96
CA ALA A 27 25.70 25.52 -12.50
C ALA A 27 24.82 24.73 -13.51
N GLY A 28 23.99 23.81 -13.02
CA GLY A 28 22.98 23.09 -13.80
C GLY A 28 21.65 22.97 -13.04
N ASN A 29 20.55 22.71 -13.74
CA ASN A 29 19.25 22.50 -13.08
C ASN A 29 19.21 21.13 -12.34
N PRO A 30 18.34 20.94 -11.33
CA PRO A 30 18.39 19.77 -10.45
C PRO A 30 18.11 18.46 -11.20
N TYR A 31 17.24 18.51 -12.22
CA TYR A 31 16.90 17.35 -13.04
C TYR A 31 18.08 16.87 -13.89
N GLU A 32 18.72 17.77 -14.65
CA GLU A 32 19.89 17.47 -15.48
C GLU A 32 21.03 16.89 -14.63
N ARG A 33 21.20 17.44 -13.42
CA ARG A 33 22.19 16.94 -12.48
C ARG A 33 21.86 15.51 -12.06
N GLN A 34 20.63 15.24 -11.65
CA GLN A 34 20.19 13.90 -11.23
C GLN A 34 20.35 12.88 -12.37
N VAL A 35 19.91 13.22 -13.58
CA VAL A 35 20.08 12.36 -14.75
C VAL A 35 21.56 12.15 -15.08
N GLY A 36 22.36 13.22 -15.06
CA GLY A 36 23.80 13.16 -15.30
C GLY A 36 24.55 12.30 -14.29
N GLU A 37 24.18 12.36 -13.00
CA GLU A 37 24.73 11.48 -11.96
C GLU A 37 24.42 10.00 -12.23
N GLN A 38 23.19 9.67 -12.66
CA GLN A 38 22.84 8.28 -12.99
C GLN A 38 23.53 7.82 -14.28
N ILE A 39 23.63 8.66 -15.31
CA ILE A 39 24.40 8.36 -16.53
C ILE A 39 25.88 8.07 -16.18
N LYS A 40 26.49 8.84 -15.28
CA LYS A 40 27.85 8.57 -14.79
C LYS A 40 27.93 7.21 -14.08
N LYS A 41 26.94 6.86 -13.26
CA LYS A 41 26.89 5.55 -12.56
C LYS A 41 26.73 4.35 -13.50
N LEU A 42 26.20 4.52 -14.72
CA LEU A 42 26.19 3.46 -15.73
C LEU A 42 27.61 2.99 -16.13
N ALA A 43 28.65 3.77 -15.84
CA ALA A 43 30.05 3.40 -16.06
C ALA A 43 30.74 2.83 -14.80
N SER A 44 30.01 2.59 -13.71
CA SER A 44 30.55 2.03 -12.46
C SER A 44 31.17 0.65 -12.67
N ALA A 45 32.22 0.33 -11.91
CA ALA A 45 32.81 -1.00 -11.89
C ALA A 45 31.87 -2.05 -11.27
N SER A 46 30.97 -1.65 -10.38
CA SER A 46 29.96 -2.53 -9.78
C SER A 46 28.76 -2.70 -10.71
N ALA A 47 28.41 -3.95 -11.02
CA ALA A 47 27.24 -4.28 -11.83
C ALA A 47 25.94 -3.85 -11.13
N GLU A 48 25.89 -3.94 -9.81
CA GLU A 48 24.77 -3.50 -8.97
C GLU A 48 24.54 -2.01 -9.17
N SER A 49 25.59 -1.18 -9.06
CA SER A 49 25.52 0.26 -9.28
C SER A 49 25.11 0.62 -10.71
N ARG A 50 25.53 -0.14 -11.73
CA ARG A 50 25.09 0.06 -13.12
C ARG A 50 23.60 -0.28 -13.29
N SER A 51 23.15 -1.37 -12.70
CA SER A 51 21.76 -1.83 -12.78
C SER A 51 20.80 -0.86 -12.09
N GLY A 52 21.14 -0.37 -10.88
CA GLY A 52 20.36 0.62 -10.15
C GLY A 52 20.29 1.97 -10.88
N ALA A 53 21.39 2.36 -11.54
CA ALA A 53 21.40 3.56 -12.38
C ALA A 53 20.48 3.44 -13.60
N ALA A 54 20.46 2.29 -14.29
CA ALA A 54 19.54 2.04 -15.40
C ALA A 54 18.08 2.06 -14.93
N GLU A 55 17.79 1.42 -13.79
CA GLU A 55 16.47 1.44 -13.17
C GLU A 55 16.01 2.87 -12.83
N ALA A 56 16.86 3.66 -12.16
CA ALA A 56 16.58 5.05 -11.80
C ALA A 56 16.30 5.92 -13.03
N LEU A 57 17.11 5.80 -14.10
CA LEU A 57 16.87 6.50 -15.36
C LEU A 57 15.51 6.13 -15.98
N GLY A 58 15.12 4.85 -15.90
CA GLY A 58 13.81 4.37 -16.31
C GLY A 58 12.65 4.97 -15.50
N PHE A 59 12.82 5.14 -14.18
CA PHE A 59 11.84 5.82 -13.32
C PHE A 59 11.70 7.31 -13.64
N LEU A 60 12.83 8.00 -13.82
CA LEU A 60 12.90 9.42 -14.22
C LEU A 60 12.38 9.65 -15.65
N ARG A 61 12.29 8.59 -16.47
CA ARG A 61 11.93 8.65 -17.90
C ARG A 61 12.88 9.55 -18.70
N ALA A 62 14.15 9.51 -18.33
CA ALA A 62 15.20 10.35 -18.91
C ALA A 62 15.47 9.98 -20.38
N CYS A 63 14.74 10.60 -21.31
CA CYS A 63 14.87 10.32 -22.75
C CYS A 63 16.28 10.63 -23.29
N GLU A 64 16.98 11.59 -22.68
CA GLU A 64 18.38 11.90 -22.96
C GLU A 64 19.36 10.75 -22.63
N ALA A 65 18.96 9.81 -21.77
CA ALA A 65 19.74 8.62 -21.44
C ALA A 65 19.59 7.47 -22.46
N GLU A 66 18.85 7.65 -23.57
CA GLU A 66 18.65 6.62 -24.60
C GLU A 66 19.97 5.96 -25.04
N GLN A 67 20.96 6.76 -25.46
CA GLN A 67 22.22 6.22 -25.99
C GLN A 67 23.07 5.53 -24.92
N PRO A 68 23.29 6.12 -23.72
CA PRO A 68 23.91 5.40 -22.61
C PRO A 68 23.24 4.05 -22.29
N LEU A 69 21.90 4.00 -22.26
CA LEU A 69 21.15 2.79 -21.98
C LEU A 69 21.27 1.74 -23.10
N ILE A 70 21.23 2.15 -24.38
CA ILE A 70 21.52 1.25 -25.51
C ILE A 70 22.90 0.60 -25.35
N GLY A 71 23.90 1.38 -24.90
CA GLY A 71 25.24 0.88 -24.61
C GLY A 71 25.32 -0.15 -23.48
N ARG A 72 24.30 -0.27 -22.62
CA ARG A 72 24.20 -1.25 -21.54
C ARG A 72 23.44 -2.53 -21.94
N LEU A 73 22.80 -2.57 -23.12
CA LEU A 73 22.23 -3.81 -23.66
C LEU A 73 23.28 -4.89 -24.01
N ARG A 74 24.58 -4.54 -23.96
CA ARG A 74 25.71 -5.45 -24.19
C ARG A 74 26.62 -5.57 -22.97
N ASP A 75 26.11 -5.21 -21.79
CA ASP A 75 26.85 -5.34 -20.54
C ASP A 75 27.15 -6.82 -20.21
N GLU A 76 28.28 -7.06 -19.54
CA GLU A 76 28.67 -8.41 -19.10
C GLU A 76 27.63 -9.01 -18.14
N SER A 77 27.01 -8.18 -17.31
CA SER A 77 26.00 -8.58 -16.34
C SER A 77 24.62 -8.64 -16.99
N SER A 78 23.99 -9.82 -16.95
CA SER A 78 22.63 -10.00 -17.46
C SER A 78 21.59 -9.14 -16.72
N GLU A 79 21.81 -8.87 -15.44
CA GLU A 79 20.96 -7.95 -14.65
C GLU A 79 21.04 -6.52 -15.20
N VAL A 80 22.23 -6.04 -15.55
CA VAL A 80 22.39 -4.71 -16.18
C VAL A 80 21.73 -4.67 -17.56
N ARG A 81 21.89 -5.73 -18.38
CA ARG A 81 21.22 -5.82 -19.70
C ARG A 81 19.70 -5.79 -19.57
N ARG A 82 19.16 -6.55 -18.62
CA ARG A 82 17.71 -6.60 -18.30
C ARG A 82 17.20 -5.23 -17.90
N GLN A 83 17.86 -4.56 -16.95
CA GLN A 83 17.45 -3.23 -16.49
C GLN A 83 17.58 -2.17 -17.57
N ALA A 84 18.60 -2.24 -18.42
CA ALA A 84 18.73 -1.36 -19.58
C ALA A 84 17.58 -1.55 -20.58
N ALA A 85 17.23 -2.80 -20.92
CA ALA A 85 16.08 -3.08 -21.79
C ALA A 85 14.76 -2.57 -21.19
N MET A 86 14.56 -2.80 -19.89
CA MET A 86 13.41 -2.24 -19.18
C MET A 86 13.42 -0.72 -19.20
N ALA A 87 14.50 -0.04 -18.86
CA ALA A 87 14.59 1.42 -18.87
C ALA A 87 14.30 2.02 -20.26
N LEU A 88 14.78 1.37 -21.32
CA LEU A 88 14.53 1.76 -22.71
C LEU A 88 13.07 1.68 -23.13
N ALA A 89 12.24 0.84 -22.50
CA ALA A 89 10.81 0.83 -22.79
C ALA A 89 10.13 2.19 -22.52
N TRP A 90 10.70 3.01 -21.62
CA TRP A 90 10.19 4.36 -21.30
C TRP A 90 11.06 5.48 -21.86
N CYS A 91 12.38 5.32 -21.82
CA CYS A 91 13.33 6.35 -22.25
C CYS A 91 13.68 6.25 -23.74
N GLY A 92 13.60 5.05 -24.31
CA GLY A 92 14.09 4.74 -25.65
C GLY A 92 13.18 5.30 -26.73
N GLY A 93 13.75 5.92 -27.75
CA GLY A 93 13.05 6.39 -28.95
C GLY A 93 13.16 5.38 -30.09
N ARG A 94 12.91 5.86 -31.31
CA ARG A 94 13.05 5.06 -32.55
C ARG A 94 14.41 4.33 -32.65
N LYS A 95 15.49 4.91 -32.11
CA LYS A 95 16.86 4.35 -32.18
C LYS A 95 17.07 3.17 -31.24
N ALA A 96 16.24 3.02 -30.20
CA ALA A 96 16.31 1.88 -29.29
C ALA A 96 15.73 0.59 -29.90
N VAL A 97 14.86 0.69 -30.91
CA VAL A 97 14.17 -0.48 -31.49
C VAL A 97 15.14 -1.51 -32.09
N PRO A 98 16.08 -1.15 -33.01
CA PRO A 98 16.97 -2.16 -33.58
C PRO A 98 17.88 -2.87 -32.56
N PRO A 99 18.51 -2.18 -31.58
CA PRO A 99 19.22 -2.85 -30.49
C PRO A 99 18.34 -3.80 -29.68
N LEU A 100 17.11 -3.41 -29.33
CA LEU A 100 16.18 -4.26 -28.58
C LEU A 100 15.73 -5.49 -29.39
N LEU A 101 15.56 -5.36 -30.70
CA LEU A 101 15.31 -6.51 -31.59
C LEU A 101 16.44 -7.53 -31.51
N LYS A 102 17.69 -7.06 -31.48
CA LYS A 102 18.84 -7.95 -31.30
C LYS A 102 18.87 -8.58 -29.90
N THR A 103 18.40 -7.88 -28.88
CA THR A 103 18.30 -8.38 -27.50
C THR A 103 17.27 -9.50 -27.33
N LEU A 104 16.35 -9.72 -28.29
CA LEU A 104 15.50 -10.92 -28.32
C LEU A 104 16.32 -12.22 -28.49
N GLU A 105 17.57 -12.12 -28.94
CA GLU A 105 18.50 -13.23 -29.13
C GLU A 105 19.47 -13.41 -27.96
N ASP A 106 19.30 -12.66 -26.86
CA ASP A 106 20.17 -12.77 -25.67
C ASP A 106 20.18 -14.19 -25.09
N GLU A 107 21.27 -14.59 -24.43
CA GLU A 107 21.40 -15.89 -23.78
C GLU A 107 20.51 -16.02 -22.54
N GLU A 108 20.28 -14.91 -21.82
CA GLU A 108 19.49 -14.87 -20.59
C GLU A 108 18.00 -14.64 -20.91
N TRP A 109 17.13 -15.49 -20.39
CA TRP A 109 15.71 -15.45 -20.76
C TRP A 109 15.00 -14.18 -20.28
N MET A 110 15.38 -13.68 -19.11
CA MET A 110 14.83 -12.43 -18.58
C MET A 110 15.17 -11.22 -19.43
N VAL A 111 16.36 -11.23 -20.05
CA VAL A 111 16.80 -10.16 -20.94
C VAL A 111 15.98 -10.20 -22.23
N ARG A 112 15.74 -11.40 -22.79
CA ARG A 112 14.84 -11.60 -23.94
C ARG A 112 13.41 -11.13 -23.63
N GLN A 113 12.88 -11.50 -22.46
CA GLN A 113 11.54 -11.11 -22.03
C GLN A 113 11.43 -9.59 -21.84
N ALA A 114 12.41 -8.96 -21.19
CA ALA A 114 12.46 -7.50 -21.04
C ALA A 114 12.49 -6.78 -22.39
N ALA A 115 13.27 -7.28 -23.36
CA ALA A 115 13.35 -6.72 -24.70
C ALA A 115 12.02 -6.82 -25.45
N TRP A 116 11.32 -7.96 -25.37
CA TRP A 116 10.00 -8.12 -25.96
C TRP A 116 8.96 -7.15 -25.38
N ILE A 117 8.95 -6.98 -24.05
CA ILE A 117 8.05 -6.01 -23.40
C ILE A 117 8.41 -4.58 -23.82
N ALA A 118 9.71 -4.25 -23.90
CA ALA A 118 10.16 -2.94 -24.33
C ALA A 118 9.75 -2.62 -25.77
N LEU A 119 9.89 -3.58 -26.69
CA LEU A 119 9.44 -3.45 -28.07
C LEU A 119 7.93 -3.22 -28.14
N THR A 120 7.15 -3.98 -27.37
CA THR A 120 5.69 -3.81 -27.28
C THR A 120 5.31 -2.40 -26.82
N ASN A 121 5.96 -1.88 -25.78
CA ASN A 121 5.69 -0.55 -25.26
C ASN A 121 6.07 0.56 -26.26
N LEU A 122 7.27 0.46 -26.86
CA LEU A 122 7.78 1.47 -27.79
C LEU A 122 7.04 1.54 -29.12
N THR A 123 6.50 0.41 -29.58
CA THR A 123 5.93 0.29 -30.92
C THR A 123 4.41 0.20 -30.93
N GLY A 124 3.79 -0.12 -29.79
CA GLY A 124 2.37 -0.43 -29.68
C GLY A 124 1.98 -1.78 -30.30
N MET A 125 2.91 -2.50 -30.94
CA MET A 125 2.67 -3.79 -31.59
C MET A 125 2.85 -4.94 -30.60
N GLU A 126 2.04 -5.99 -30.72
CA GLU A 126 2.16 -7.22 -29.93
C GLU A 126 2.31 -8.42 -30.85
N PHE A 127 3.54 -8.79 -31.17
CA PHE A 127 3.82 -10.07 -31.83
C PHE A 127 4.13 -11.14 -30.77
N PRO A 128 3.57 -12.37 -30.89
CA PRO A 128 3.86 -13.46 -29.96
C PRO A 128 5.36 -13.73 -29.88
N PHE A 129 5.86 -13.85 -28.65
CA PHE A 129 7.23 -14.21 -28.36
C PHE A 129 7.28 -14.97 -27.03
N ASP A 130 7.71 -16.23 -27.07
CA ASP A 130 8.01 -17.02 -25.89
C ASP A 130 9.52 -17.03 -25.66
N CYS A 131 9.97 -16.32 -24.63
CA CYS A 131 11.39 -16.19 -24.34
C CYS A 131 12.05 -17.51 -23.88
N LEU A 132 11.28 -18.53 -23.49
CA LEU A 132 11.76 -19.82 -23.00
C LEU A 132 11.68 -20.95 -24.03
N ASP A 133 11.07 -20.70 -25.19
CA ASP A 133 10.94 -21.67 -26.28
C ASP A 133 12.30 -22.02 -26.92
N GLN A 134 12.36 -23.03 -27.77
CA GLN A 134 13.59 -23.46 -28.45
C GLN A 134 14.16 -22.33 -29.34
N ALA A 135 15.49 -22.25 -29.46
CA ALA A 135 16.17 -21.15 -30.14
C ALA A 135 15.70 -20.92 -31.60
N GLY A 136 15.36 -21.99 -32.33
CA GLY A 136 14.81 -21.90 -33.69
C GLY A 136 13.41 -21.26 -33.73
N GLU A 137 12.53 -21.63 -32.80
CA GLU A 137 11.19 -21.03 -32.68
C GLU A 137 11.28 -19.57 -32.26
N ARG A 138 12.15 -19.24 -31.30
CA ARG A 138 12.41 -17.83 -30.92
C ARG A 138 12.90 -17.00 -32.11
N ALA A 139 13.79 -17.54 -32.94
CA ALA A 139 14.26 -16.85 -34.14
C ALA A 139 13.13 -16.65 -35.17
N ALA A 140 12.24 -17.63 -35.36
CA ALA A 140 11.07 -17.51 -36.23
C ALA A 140 10.06 -16.46 -35.73
N GLN A 141 9.86 -16.39 -34.41
CA GLN A 141 9.03 -15.39 -33.75
C GLN A 141 9.65 -13.98 -33.90
N ALA A 142 10.93 -13.82 -33.60
CA ALA A 142 11.68 -12.56 -33.79
C ALA A 142 11.70 -12.09 -35.25
N ALA A 143 11.72 -13.00 -36.22
CA ALA A 143 11.65 -12.65 -37.65
C ALA A 143 10.36 -11.91 -38.05
N ARG A 144 9.27 -12.03 -37.27
CA ARG A 144 8.05 -11.23 -37.48
C ARG A 144 8.30 -9.76 -37.12
N TRP A 145 8.95 -9.53 -35.98
CA TRP A 145 9.36 -8.20 -35.56
C TRP A 145 10.32 -7.53 -36.56
N TYR A 146 11.35 -8.24 -37.02
CA TYR A 146 12.29 -7.71 -38.02
C TYR A 146 11.59 -7.36 -39.35
N ARG A 147 10.68 -8.23 -39.82
CA ARG A 147 9.90 -7.97 -41.05
C ARG A 147 8.99 -6.76 -40.91
N TRP A 148 8.32 -6.61 -39.77
CA TRP A 148 7.50 -5.43 -39.51
C TRP A 148 8.38 -4.17 -39.49
N TRP A 149 9.46 -4.17 -38.70
CA TRP A 149 10.37 -3.02 -38.57
C TRP A 149 10.97 -2.56 -39.90
N ALA A 150 11.32 -3.48 -40.80
CA ALA A 150 11.85 -3.17 -42.12
C ALA A 150 10.88 -2.34 -42.99
N ASN A 151 9.57 -2.39 -42.70
CA ASN A 151 8.53 -1.67 -43.42
C ASN A 151 8.07 -0.39 -42.69
N VAL A 152 8.59 -0.09 -41.51
CA VAL A 152 8.18 1.08 -40.71
C VAL A 152 8.71 2.37 -41.36
N PRO A 153 7.83 3.29 -41.83
CA PRO A 153 8.25 4.53 -42.48
C PRO A 153 9.06 5.44 -41.54
N ILE A 154 9.95 6.25 -42.11
CA ILE A 154 10.82 7.20 -41.36
C ILE A 154 10.35 8.66 -41.46
N ASP A 155 9.49 8.94 -42.43
CA ASP A 155 9.03 10.29 -42.79
C ASP A 155 7.58 10.56 -42.39
N ARG A 156 6.78 9.51 -42.18
CA ARG A 156 5.39 9.58 -41.70
C ARG A 156 5.11 8.58 -40.57
N PRO A 157 4.04 8.79 -39.76
CA PRO A 157 3.59 7.81 -38.79
C PRO A 157 3.27 6.44 -39.43
N PRO A 158 3.59 5.30 -38.77
CA PRO A 158 3.24 3.98 -39.27
C PRO A 158 1.72 3.79 -39.32
N GLN A 159 1.20 3.24 -40.42
CA GLN A 159 -0.25 3.08 -40.59
C GLN A 159 -0.84 2.16 -39.53
N GLU A 160 -0.15 1.07 -39.20
CA GLU A 160 -0.56 0.12 -38.17
C GLU A 160 -0.66 0.76 -36.78
N VAL A 161 0.14 1.80 -36.51
CA VAL A 161 0.05 2.58 -35.27
C VAL A 161 -1.13 3.56 -35.31
N LEU A 162 -1.39 4.18 -36.47
CA LEU A 162 -2.59 5.00 -36.67
C LEU A 162 -3.88 4.17 -36.57
N ASP A 163 -3.84 2.91 -37.02
CA ASP A 163 -4.96 1.96 -36.93
C ASP A 163 -5.27 1.59 -35.47
N LEU A 164 -4.32 1.73 -34.53
CA LEU A 164 -4.61 1.61 -33.10
C LEU A 164 -5.42 2.81 -32.55
N LEU A 165 -5.31 3.98 -33.20
CA LEU A 165 -6.07 5.18 -32.85
C LEU A 165 -7.47 5.16 -33.45
N ALA A 166 -7.59 4.60 -34.65
CA ALA A 166 -8.86 4.24 -35.22
C ALA A 166 -9.49 3.17 -34.31
N GLY A 167 -10.76 3.34 -33.93
CA GLY A 167 -11.52 2.20 -33.41
C GLY A 167 -11.50 1.06 -34.43
N PRO A 168 -11.84 -0.19 -34.04
CA PRO A 168 -12.15 -1.20 -35.07
C PRO A 168 -13.20 -0.55 -35.96
N SER A 169 -13.04 -0.58 -37.29
CA SER A 169 -13.84 0.27 -38.19
C SER A 169 -15.33 -0.01 -37.98
N ASN A 170 -15.96 0.75 -37.09
CA ASN A 170 -17.37 0.63 -36.78
C ASN A 170 -18.08 1.50 -37.78
N LEU A 171 -18.53 0.88 -38.86
CA LEU A 171 -19.25 1.54 -39.93
C LEU A 171 -20.56 2.17 -39.45
N ALA A 172 -21.10 1.68 -38.32
CA ALA A 172 -22.27 2.23 -37.66
C ALA A 172 -21.99 3.45 -36.78
N SER A 173 -20.73 3.75 -36.44
CA SER A 173 -20.41 4.87 -35.56
C SER A 173 -20.80 6.21 -36.20
N GLY A 174 -21.54 7.02 -35.44
CA GLY A 174 -22.11 8.31 -35.85
C GLY A 174 -23.21 8.21 -36.91
N ARG A 175 -23.73 7.01 -37.19
CA ARG A 175 -24.73 6.79 -38.25
C ARG A 175 -26.16 6.95 -37.76
N PRO A 176 -27.09 7.40 -38.64
CA PRO A 176 -28.50 7.42 -38.31
C PRO A 176 -29.02 6.02 -37.97
N ILE A 177 -29.83 5.95 -36.92
CA ILE A 177 -30.48 4.71 -36.49
C ILE A 177 -31.97 4.94 -36.25
N GLU A 178 -32.78 4.05 -36.78
CA GLU A 178 -34.24 4.03 -36.62
C GLU A 178 -34.64 2.86 -35.73
N THR A 179 -35.60 3.05 -34.84
CA THR A 179 -36.04 2.01 -33.90
C THR A 179 -37.54 1.80 -33.94
N SER A 180 -37.99 0.61 -33.54
CA SER A 180 -39.42 0.28 -33.41
C SER A 180 -40.14 1.16 -32.40
N THR A 181 -39.67 1.20 -31.15
CA THR A 181 -40.23 2.02 -30.06
C THR A 181 -39.14 2.40 -29.07
N THR A 182 -39.29 3.50 -28.34
CA THR A 182 -38.30 3.95 -27.34
C THR A 182 -39.01 4.27 -26.03
N TYR A 183 -38.52 3.70 -24.93
CA TYR A 183 -38.93 4.06 -23.57
C TYR A 183 -37.91 5.00 -22.91
N LEU A 184 -36.64 4.62 -22.91
CA LEU A 184 -35.57 5.38 -22.27
C LEU A 184 -34.32 5.37 -23.15
N GLY A 185 -33.66 6.52 -23.22
CA GLY A 185 -32.45 6.74 -24.00
C GLY A 185 -32.72 6.98 -25.50
N PRO A 186 -32.14 8.03 -26.10
CA PRO A 186 -32.22 8.23 -27.54
C PRO A 186 -31.60 7.06 -28.33
N PRO A 187 -32.21 6.60 -29.45
CA PRO A 187 -31.67 5.53 -30.30
C PRO A 187 -30.21 5.72 -30.71
N GLU A 188 -29.80 6.97 -30.94
CA GLU A 188 -28.47 7.37 -31.42
C GLU A 188 -27.33 6.91 -30.48
N ILE A 189 -27.66 6.61 -29.21
CA ILE A 189 -26.72 6.00 -28.26
C ILE A 189 -26.13 4.70 -28.80
N MET A 190 -26.92 3.88 -29.49
CA MET A 190 -26.46 2.57 -29.99
C MET A 190 -25.43 2.67 -31.12
N THR A 191 -25.11 3.88 -31.57
CA THR A 191 -24.21 4.16 -32.69
C THR A 191 -23.25 5.29 -32.35
N ASP A 192 -23.19 5.75 -31.09
CA ASP A 192 -22.39 6.92 -30.74
C ASP A 192 -20.90 6.58 -30.54
N GLY A 193 -20.54 5.30 -30.65
CA GLY A 193 -19.17 4.82 -30.49
C GLY A 193 -18.68 4.83 -29.04
N GLN A 194 -19.57 5.07 -28.07
CA GLN A 194 -19.21 5.14 -26.65
C GLN A 194 -19.73 3.94 -25.88
N PHE A 195 -18.81 3.22 -25.25
CA PHE A 195 -19.15 2.26 -24.18
C PHE A 195 -19.37 3.00 -22.86
N GLY A 196 -20.58 2.92 -22.30
CA GLY A 196 -20.89 3.63 -21.06
C GLY A 196 -22.28 3.33 -20.50
N PRO A 197 -22.70 3.99 -19.41
CA PRO A 197 -23.96 3.69 -18.72
C PRO A 197 -25.22 4.13 -19.47
N ARG A 198 -25.08 4.68 -20.69
CA ARG A 198 -26.17 5.17 -21.53
C ARG A 198 -26.66 4.04 -22.42
N TYR A 199 -27.95 3.80 -22.46
CA TYR A 199 -28.54 2.71 -23.24
C TYR A 199 -29.86 3.15 -23.87
N TRP A 200 -30.22 2.53 -24.98
CA TRP A 200 -31.58 2.57 -25.51
C TRP A 200 -32.37 1.38 -24.97
N GLN A 201 -33.62 1.62 -24.57
CA GLN A 201 -34.48 0.62 -23.95
C GLN A 201 -35.92 0.70 -24.42
N THR A 202 -36.55 -0.46 -24.53
CA THR A 202 -38.01 -0.63 -24.68
C THR A 202 -38.63 -1.12 -23.37
N LYS A 203 -39.92 -0.83 -23.12
CA LYS A 203 -40.61 -1.23 -21.90
C LYS A 203 -42.07 -1.62 -22.16
N ASN A 204 -42.49 -2.76 -21.62
CA ASN A 204 -43.87 -3.26 -21.70
C ASN A 204 -44.46 -3.33 -23.12
N VAL A 205 -43.62 -3.57 -24.14
CA VAL A 205 -44.03 -3.74 -25.54
C VAL A 205 -43.87 -5.20 -25.96
N ARG A 206 -44.68 -5.67 -26.90
CA ARG A 206 -44.55 -7.05 -27.42
C ARG A 206 -43.41 -7.13 -28.44
N PRO A 207 -42.62 -8.22 -28.48
CA PRO A 207 -41.72 -8.49 -29.60
C PRO A 207 -42.50 -8.62 -30.93
N PRO A 208 -41.86 -8.37 -32.09
CA PRO A 208 -40.46 -8.00 -32.24
C PRO A 208 -40.20 -6.52 -31.90
N GLN A 209 -39.03 -6.25 -31.34
CA GLN A 209 -38.47 -4.90 -31.26
C GLN A 209 -37.21 -4.85 -32.12
N TRP A 210 -37.00 -3.75 -32.84
CA TRP A 210 -35.92 -3.67 -33.82
C TRP A 210 -35.25 -2.31 -33.84
N CYS A 211 -34.01 -2.29 -34.30
CA CYS A 211 -33.26 -1.10 -34.69
C CYS A 211 -32.63 -1.30 -36.08
N THR A 212 -32.57 -0.25 -36.89
CA THR A 212 -32.04 -0.25 -38.26
C THR A 212 -31.03 0.89 -38.42
N ILE A 213 -29.81 0.59 -38.80
CA ILE A 213 -28.72 1.55 -38.96
C ILE A 213 -28.51 1.83 -40.46
N ASP A 214 -28.47 3.10 -40.88
CA ASP A 214 -28.04 3.51 -42.24
C ASP A 214 -26.53 3.81 -42.25
N LEU A 215 -25.73 2.93 -42.84
CA LEU A 215 -24.27 3.08 -42.96
C LEU A 215 -23.87 4.28 -43.84
N GLY A 216 -24.83 4.92 -44.54
CA GLY A 216 -24.65 6.08 -45.40
C GLY A 216 -24.05 5.78 -46.77
N ARG A 217 -23.49 4.58 -46.94
CA ARG A 217 -22.99 4.03 -48.21
C ARG A 217 -23.14 2.51 -48.21
N VAL A 218 -23.10 1.90 -49.39
CA VAL A 218 -22.94 0.45 -49.50
C VAL A 218 -21.52 0.08 -49.07
N ALA A 219 -21.40 -0.84 -48.12
CA ALA A 219 -20.14 -1.42 -47.67
C ALA A 219 -20.29 -2.94 -47.57
N GLU A 220 -19.21 -3.68 -47.84
CA GLU A 220 -19.13 -5.09 -47.48
C GLU A 220 -18.99 -5.22 -45.96
N ILE A 221 -19.85 -6.03 -45.33
CA ILE A 221 -19.82 -6.29 -43.89
C ILE A 221 -19.85 -7.80 -43.62
N ASP A 222 -19.12 -8.24 -42.60
CA ASP A 222 -18.99 -9.66 -42.25
C ASP A 222 -19.11 -9.94 -40.74
N GLN A 223 -19.25 -8.89 -39.92
CA GLN A 223 -19.44 -8.99 -38.48
C GLN A 223 -20.31 -7.86 -37.94
N VAL A 224 -21.19 -8.20 -36.98
CA VAL A 224 -21.95 -7.23 -36.17
C VAL A 224 -21.83 -7.60 -34.69
N VAL A 225 -21.55 -6.62 -33.84
CA VAL A 225 -21.48 -6.79 -32.38
C VAL A 225 -22.61 -6.01 -31.73
N VAL A 226 -23.37 -6.64 -30.83
CA VAL A 226 -24.49 -6.02 -30.10
C VAL A 226 -24.22 -6.09 -28.61
N HIS A 227 -24.19 -4.95 -27.95
CA HIS A 227 -23.90 -4.84 -26.52
C HIS A 227 -25.16 -4.56 -25.72
N GLN A 228 -25.44 -5.37 -24.71
CA GLN A 228 -26.71 -5.44 -23.99
C GLN A 228 -26.54 -5.06 -22.50
N TYR A 229 -27.64 -4.72 -21.81
CA TYR A 229 -27.57 -4.15 -20.44
C TYR A 229 -26.94 -5.06 -19.38
N GLY A 230 -27.08 -6.37 -19.54
CA GLY A 230 -26.57 -7.36 -18.60
C GLY A 230 -27.28 -8.71 -18.76
N PRO A 231 -26.88 -9.75 -18.01
CA PRO A 231 -27.36 -11.11 -18.20
C PRO A 231 -28.90 -11.24 -18.23
N GLY A 232 -29.60 -10.55 -17.32
CA GLY A 232 -31.07 -10.58 -17.26
C GLY A 232 -31.82 -9.81 -18.36
N TYR A 233 -31.10 -9.11 -19.24
CA TYR A 233 -31.67 -8.29 -20.33
C TYR A 233 -31.24 -8.81 -21.72
N CYS A 234 -30.60 -9.97 -21.77
CA CYS A 234 -30.09 -10.55 -23.00
C CYS A 234 -31.23 -11.14 -23.85
N MET A 235 -31.14 -10.98 -25.19
CA MET A 235 -32.03 -11.62 -26.14
C MET A 235 -31.97 -13.15 -26.01
N SER A 236 -33.10 -13.81 -26.26
CA SER A 236 -33.25 -15.27 -26.29
C SER A 236 -33.73 -15.82 -27.65
N GLU A 237 -34.18 -14.93 -28.54
CA GLU A 237 -34.41 -15.18 -29.97
C GLU A 237 -34.18 -13.88 -30.73
N TYR A 238 -33.41 -13.91 -31.82
CA TYR A 238 -33.01 -12.69 -32.55
C TYR A 238 -32.74 -12.95 -34.03
N GLU A 239 -32.82 -11.88 -34.81
CA GLU A 239 -32.49 -11.85 -36.24
C GLU A 239 -31.64 -10.62 -36.57
N LEU A 240 -30.56 -10.84 -37.32
CA LEU A 240 -29.77 -9.81 -37.97
C LEU A 240 -30.04 -9.88 -39.47
N ALA A 241 -30.48 -8.77 -40.06
CA ALA A 241 -30.76 -8.68 -41.49
C ALA A 241 -30.08 -7.46 -42.13
N VAL A 242 -29.73 -7.58 -43.40
CA VAL A 242 -29.06 -6.52 -44.18
C VAL A 242 -29.93 -6.10 -45.36
N SER A 243 -29.78 -4.85 -45.80
CA SER A 243 -30.52 -4.30 -46.94
C SER A 243 -29.68 -3.25 -47.69
N LEU A 244 -29.92 -3.08 -48.99
CA LEU A 244 -29.33 -2.01 -49.80
C LEU A 244 -30.25 -0.79 -49.91
N ASP A 245 -31.55 -0.94 -49.65
CA ASP A 245 -32.60 0.04 -49.98
C ASP A 245 -33.55 0.38 -48.82
N ASN A 246 -33.34 -0.20 -47.63
CA ASN A 246 -34.18 -0.09 -46.43
C ASN A 246 -35.63 -0.59 -46.62
N ARG A 247 -35.91 -1.37 -47.68
CA ARG A 247 -37.24 -1.93 -47.98
C ARG A 247 -37.20 -3.45 -47.97
N GLN A 248 -36.22 -4.05 -48.63
CA GLN A 248 -36.02 -5.49 -48.68
C GLN A 248 -34.86 -5.88 -47.77
N PHE A 249 -35.15 -6.65 -46.72
CA PHE A 249 -34.16 -7.14 -45.77
C PHE A 249 -33.92 -8.63 -45.97
N GLU A 250 -32.65 -9.00 -46.12
CA GLU A 250 -32.20 -10.39 -46.19
C GLU A 250 -31.59 -10.78 -44.84
N ALA A 251 -32.08 -11.87 -44.24
CA ALA A 251 -31.53 -12.35 -42.98
C ALA A 251 -30.09 -12.85 -43.17
N ALA A 252 -29.15 -12.24 -42.45
CA ALA A 252 -27.76 -12.67 -42.35
C ALA A 252 -27.61 -13.75 -41.27
N VAL A 253 -28.27 -13.56 -40.13
CA VAL A 253 -28.27 -14.51 -39.00
C VAL A 253 -29.67 -14.54 -38.37
N ARG A 254 -30.15 -15.73 -37.98
CA ARG A 254 -31.36 -15.89 -37.15
C ARG A 254 -31.18 -17.06 -36.21
N GLU A 255 -31.26 -16.83 -34.91
CA GLU A 255 -31.01 -17.86 -33.91
C GLU A 255 -32.01 -17.77 -32.74
N LYS A 256 -32.34 -18.92 -32.16
CA LYS A 256 -33.20 -19.06 -30.98
C LYS A 256 -32.40 -19.63 -29.81
N ARG A 257 -31.61 -18.78 -29.17
CA ARG A 257 -30.83 -19.11 -27.98
C ARG A 257 -30.59 -17.86 -27.11
N PRO A 258 -30.37 -18.03 -25.79
CA PRO A 258 -29.85 -16.97 -24.94
C PRO A 258 -28.53 -16.42 -25.49
N THR A 259 -28.39 -15.10 -25.48
CA THR A 259 -27.20 -14.36 -25.90
C THR A 259 -26.32 -14.01 -24.70
N GLU A 260 -25.04 -13.76 -24.96
CA GLU A 260 -24.13 -13.13 -23.99
C GLU A 260 -24.39 -11.62 -23.94
N THR A 261 -23.88 -10.94 -22.90
CA THR A 261 -24.03 -9.48 -22.75
C THR A 261 -23.40 -8.73 -23.93
N THR A 262 -22.31 -9.26 -24.49
CA THR A 262 -21.75 -8.81 -25.77
C THR A 262 -21.96 -9.93 -26.79
N LEU A 263 -22.89 -9.73 -27.72
CA LEU A 263 -23.22 -10.69 -28.77
C LEU A 263 -22.41 -10.37 -30.02
N VAL A 264 -21.47 -11.25 -30.38
CA VAL A 264 -20.72 -11.18 -31.64
C VAL A 264 -21.37 -12.09 -32.68
N LEU A 265 -21.75 -11.51 -33.82
CA LEU A 265 -22.39 -12.20 -34.95
C LEU A 265 -21.46 -12.15 -36.16
N ASP A 266 -20.81 -13.28 -36.46
CA ASP A 266 -20.02 -13.46 -37.67
C ASP A 266 -20.89 -14.08 -38.79
N PHE A 267 -20.75 -13.60 -40.02
CA PHE A 267 -21.42 -14.16 -41.19
C PHE A 267 -20.55 -14.01 -42.45
N PRO A 268 -20.83 -14.73 -43.57
CA PRO A 268 -20.12 -14.50 -44.82
C PRO A 268 -20.23 -13.03 -45.25
N PRO A 269 -19.19 -12.40 -45.84
CA PRO A 269 -19.24 -11.01 -46.29
C PRO A 269 -20.45 -10.75 -47.18
N ARG A 270 -21.18 -9.66 -46.89
CA ARG A 270 -22.36 -9.22 -47.65
C ARG A 270 -22.33 -7.71 -47.88
N PRO A 271 -22.73 -7.22 -49.07
CA PRO A 271 -22.93 -5.81 -49.28
C PRO A 271 -24.18 -5.33 -48.53
N ALA A 272 -24.03 -4.30 -47.70
CA ALA A 272 -25.10 -3.69 -46.94
C ALA A 272 -24.99 -2.16 -46.96
N ARG A 273 -26.14 -1.48 -47.02
CA ARG A 273 -26.27 -0.08 -46.63
C ARG A 273 -27.03 0.05 -45.32
N TYR A 274 -28.01 -0.81 -45.10
CA TYR A 274 -28.84 -0.83 -43.90
C TYR A 274 -28.62 -2.15 -43.15
N VAL A 275 -28.48 -2.06 -41.83
CA VAL A 275 -28.32 -3.22 -40.95
C VAL A 275 -29.42 -3.19 -39.90
N ARG A 276 -30.23 -4.24 -39.80
CA ARG A 276 -31.34 -4.34 -38.85
C ARG A 276 -31.11 -5.46 -37.85
N ILE A 277 -31.24 -5.15 -36.58
CA ILE A 277 -31.24 -6.11 -35.48
C ILE A 277 -32.65 -6.18 -34.91
N THR A 278 -33.18 -7.39 -34.80
CA THR A 278 -34.53 -7.66 -34.31
C THR A 278 -34.46 -8.59 -33.11
N SER A 279 -34.89 -8.09 -31.94
CA SER A 279 -35.18 -8.90 -30.75
C SER A 279 -36.55 -9.55 -30.91
N LEU A 280 -36.57 -10.86 -31.12
CA LEU A 280 -37.77 -11.68 -31.26
C LEU A 280 -38.25 -12.23 -29.90
N ALA A 281 -37.32 -12.44 -28.95
CA ALA A 281 -37.59 -12.77 -27.56
C ALA A 281 -36.41 -12.35 -26.65
N ASN A 282 -36.68 -12.13 -25.36
CA ASN A 282 -35.69 -11.67 -24.36
C ASN A 282 -35.93 -12.33 -22.99
N GLN A 283 -34.91 -12.38 -22.14
CA GLN A 283 -35.01 -12.88 -20.76
C GLN A 283 -35.86 -11.99 -19.83
N SER A 284 -35.98 -10.69 -20.13
CA SER A 284 -36.81 -9.74 -19.38
C SER A 284 -38.12 -9.43 -20.11
N PRO A 285 -39.28 -9.91 -19.63
CA PRO A 285 -40.57 -9.58 -20.24
C PRO A 285 -40.98 -8.11 -20.02
N ARG A 286 -40.40 -7.43 -19.02
CA ARG A 286 -40.67 -6.01 -18.73
C ARG A 286 -39.86 -5.08 -19.64
N TYR A 287 -38.64 -5.49 -20.00
CA TYR A 287 -37.69 -4.71 -20.82
C TYR A 287 -37.22 -5.56 -22.01
N PRO A 288 -38.05 -5.67 -23.06
CA PRO A 288 -37.83 -6.63 -24.15
C PRO A 288 -36.56 -6.40 -24.97
N THR A 289 -35.98 -5.20 -24.91
CA THR A 289 -34.71 -4.88 -25.57
C THR A 289 -34.02 -3.76 -24.83
N THR A 290 -32.72 -3.92 -24.55
CA THR A 290 -31.89 -2.88 -23.97
C THR A 290 -30.47 -3.00 -24.52
N PHE A 291 -30.07 -2.03 -25.34
CA PHE A 291 -28.78 -2.01 -26.04
C PHE A 291 -27.97 -0.79 -25.65
N PHE A 292 -26.66 -0.99 -25.49
CA PHE A 292 -25.68 0.07 -25.23
C PHE A 292 -25.09 0.60 -26.53
N GLU A 293 -24.56 -0.29 -27.36
CA GLU A 293 -23.81 0.04 -28.57
C GLU A 293 -23.95 -1.11 -29.56
N ILE A 294 -23.92 -0.77 -30.84
CA ILE A 294 -23.92 -1.71 -31.96
C ILE A 294 -22.74 -1.36 -32.87
N GLU A 295 -21.92 -2.37 -33.13
CA GLU A 295 -20.76 -2.25 -34.01
C GLU A 295 -20.97 -3.03 -35.30
N VAL A 296 -20.60 -2.45 -36.44
CA VAL A 296 -20.69 -3.08 -37.77
C VAL A 296 -19.32 -3.01 -38.45
N HIS A 297 -18.77 -4.14 -38.87
CA HIS A 297 -17.39 -4.22 -39.40
C HIS A 297 -17.32 -4.84 -40.80
N SER A 298 -16.35 -4.38 -41.59
CA SER A 298 -16.04 -4.84 -42.96
C SER A 298 -14.90 -5.86 -43.06
N ALA A 299 -14.30 -6.22 -41.93
CA ALA A 299 -13.36 -7.32 -41.80
C ALA A 299 -13.61 -7.95 -40.43
N LYS A 300 -13.66 -9.28 -40.38
CA LYS A 300 -13.68 -10.03 -39.11
C LYS A 300 -12.60 -9.45 -38.21
N SER A 301 -13.00 -8.77 -37.14
CA SER A 301 -12.10 -8.59 -36.01
C SER A 301 -11.62 -10.01 -35.68
N PRO A 302 -10.30 -10.24 -35.57
CA PRO A 302 -9.82 -11.56 -35.21
C PRO A 302 -10.66 -12.05 -34.03
N LYS A 303 -11.03 -13.34 -34.02
CA LYS A 303 -11.34 -14.04 -32.76
C LYS A 303 -10.06 -14.14 -31.92
N VAL A 304 -9.34 -13.04 -31.77
CA VAL A 304 -8.41 -12.83 -30.69
C VAL A 304 -9.27 -12.30 -29.57
N GLN A 305 -8.95 -12.76 -28.37
CA GLN A 305 -9.54 -12.41 -27.10
C GLN A 305 -9.36 -10.92 -26.76
N PHE A 306 -9.64 -10.01 -27.69
CA PHE A 306 -9.62 -8.57 -27.45
C PHE A 306 -10.94 -8.17 -26.78
N ASN A 307 -11.11 -8.62 -25.53
CA ASN A 307 -11.87 -7.88 -24.51
C ASN A 307 -11.12 -6.59 -24.11
N GLU A 308 -10.37 -6.00 -25.04
CA GLU A 308 -9.47 -4.90 -24.78
C GLU A 308 -10.22 -3.59 -25.04
N PRO A 309 -10.50 -2.77 -24.02
CA PRO A 309 -11.26 -1.54 -24.19
C PRO A 309 -10.60 -0.61 -25.22
N VAL A 310 -11.40 -0.03 -26.12
CA VAL A 310 -10.93 0.91 -27.18
C VAL A 310 -9.97 1.97 -26.63
N ALA A 311 -10.27 2.49 -25.44
CA ALA A 311 -9.44 3.48 -24.75
C ALA A 311 -7.97 3.05 -24.57
N TRP A 312 -7.72 1.78 -24.28
CA TRP A 312 -6.36 1.27 -24.04
C TRP A 312 -5.61 0.99 -25.34
N ARG A 313 -6.30 0.50 -26.38
CA ARG A 313 -5.70 0.39 -27.72
C ARG A 313 -5.25 1.75 -28.24
N GLN A 314 -6.12 2.76 -28.13
CA GLN A 314 -5.80 4.14 -28.49
C GLN A 314 -4.62 4.66 -27.66
N GLU A 315 -4.59 4.37 -26.37
CA GLU A 315 -3.49 4.76 -25.49
C GLU A 315 -2.14 4.15 -25.93
N ARG A 316 -2.11 2.87 -26.30
CA ARG A 316 -0.92 2.23 -26.89
C ARG A 316 -0.49 2.92 -28.17
N GLY A 317 -1.43 3.19 -29.08
CA GLY A 317 -1.19 3.90 -30.33
C GLY A 317 -0.61 5.30 -30.11
N LEU A 318 -1.17 6.07 -29.18
CA LEU A 318 -0.71 7.43 -28.88
C LEU A 318 0.74 7.44 -28.39
N ARG A 319 1.12 6.49 -27.53
CA ARG A 319 2.51 6.35 -27.07
C ARG A 319 3.46 5.95 -28.18
N ALA A 320 3.06 4.97 -28.99
CA ALA A 320 3.84 4.54 -30.13
C ALA A 320 4.06 5.70 -31.12
N LEU A 321 3.08 6.60 -31.29
CA LEU A 321 3.29 7.85 -32.02
C LEU A 321 4.32 8.76 -31.35
N GLY A 322 4.35 8.88 -30.02
CA GLY A 322 5.42 9.62 -29.33
C GLY A 322 6.83 9.09 -29.60
N VAL A 323 6.98 7.80 -29.96
CA VAL A 323 8.27 7.12 -30.18
C VAL A 323 8.64 7.03 -31.66
N LEU A 324 7.69 6.61 -32.50
CA LEU A 324 7.85 6.30 -33.91
C LEU A 324 7.30 7.37 -34.83
N GLY A 325 6.45 8.25 -34.30
CA GLY A 325 5.83 9.34 -35.03
C GLY A 325 6.87 10.33 -35.52
N THR A 326 6.64 10.77 -36.74
CA THR A 326 7.41 11.80 -37.44
C THR A 326 6.41 12.88 -37.86
N ARG A 327 6.74 13.72 -38.85
CA ARG A 327 5.86 14.79 -39.33
C ARG A 327 4.41 14.32 -39.51
N GLY A 328 3.47 14.97 -38.82
CA GLY A 328 2.05 14.62 -38.84
C GLY A 328 1.55 13.85 -37.62
N ALA A 329 2.46 13.42 -36.73
CA ALA A 329 2.10 12.65 -35.54
C ALA A 329 1.36 13.49 -34.50
N SER A 330 1.77 14.76 -34.28
CA SER A 330 1.05 15.63 -33.34
C SER A 330 -0.36 15.93 -33.81
N GLU A 331 -0.58 16.10 -35.11
CA GLU A 331 -1.91 16.28 -35.70
C GLU A 331 -2.79 15.04 -35.49
N ALA A 332 -2.25 13.84 -35.68
CA ALA A 332 -2.96 12.59 -35.40
C ALA A 332 -3.33 12.45 -33.92
N ILE A 333 -2.41 12.80 -33.01
CA ILE A 333 -2.69 12.83 -31.57
C ILE A 333 -3.79 13.84 -31.26
N LEU A 334 -3.68 15.06 -31.78
CA LEU A 334 -4.67 16.13 -31.53
C LEU A 334 -6.05 15.81 -32.14
N ALA A 335 -6.11 15.04 -33.22
CA ALA A 335 -7.37 14.54 -33.77
C ALA A 335 -8.10 13.60 -32.80
N VAL A 336 -7.35 12.80 -32.03
CA VAL A 336 -7.92 11.93 -30.97
C VAL A 336 -8.30 12.74 -29.73
N LEU A 337 -7.46 13.70 -29.33
CA LEU A 337 -7.70 14.50 -28.12
C LEU A 337 -8.84 15.52 -28.30
N GLY A 338 -9.02 16.03 -29.53
CA GLY A 338 -9.90 17.15 -29.83
C GLY A 338 -9.40 18.48 -29.24
N ASN A 339 -10.13 19.56 -29.54
CA ASN A 339 -9.80 20.90 -29.04
C ASN A 339 -10.08 21.09 -27.54
N ALA A 340 -10.95 20.27 -26.96
CA ALA A 340 -11.32 20.28 -25.55
C ALA A 340 -11.30 18.84 -24.99
N PRO A 341 -10.14 18.36 -24.53
CA PRO A 341 -9.98 16.96 -24.13
C PRO A 341 -10.92 16.57 -22.98
N PRO A 342 -11.61 15.40 -23.06
CA PRO A 342 -12.65 15.01 -22.12
C PRO A 342 -12.09 14.65 -20.73
N THR A 343 -12.68 15.21 -19.67
CA THR A 343 -12.22 15.02 -18.27
C THR A 343 -12.84 13.82 -17.55
N ALA A 344 -13.75 13.08 -18.21
CA ALA A 344 -14.39 11.90 -17.65
C ALA A 344 -13.39 10.73 -17.48
N THR A 345 -13.49 10.01 -16.37
CA THR A 345 -12.52 9.01 -15.90
C THR A 345 -12.05 8.00 -16.97
N PRO A 346 -12.93 7.40 -17.80
CA PRO A 346 -12.52 6.43 -18.81
C PRO A 346 -11.54 6.96 -19.86
N PHE A 347 -11.60 8.26 -20.19
CA PHE A 347 -10.79 8.88 -21.23
C PHE A 347 -9.48 9.47 -20.70
N ARG A 348 -9.33 9.64 -19.38
CA ARG A 348 -8.15 10.26 -18.78
C ARG A 348 -6.84 9.57 -19.14
N PRO A 349 -6.74 8.22 -19.16
CA PRO A 349 -5.49 7.55 -19.53
C PRO A 349 -5.05 7.89 -20.96
N THR A 350 -5.99 7.88 -21.91
CA THR A 350 -5.78 8.24 -23.32
C THR A 350 -5.30 9.69 -23.46
N VAL A 351 -5.97 10.65 -22.80
CA VAL A 351 -5.55 12.06 -22.82
C VAL A 351 -4.13 12.24 -22.28
N ARG A 352 -3.82 11.63 -21.13
CA ARG A 352 -2.47 11.68 -20.53
C ARG A 352 -1.40 11.11 -21.46
N ALA A 353 -1.68 10.01 -22.16
CA ALA A 353 -0.76 9.42 -23.13
C ALA A 353 -0.53 10.34 -24.32
N GLY A 354 -1.59 10.98 -24.84
CA GLY A 354 -1.50 11.96 -25.92
C GLY A 354 -0.64 13.17 -25.54
N LEU A 355 -0.92 13.83 -24.41
CA LEU A 355 -0.17 15.00 -23.95
C LEU A 355 1.33 14.69 -23.76
N ARG A 356 1.66 13.56 -23.16
CA ARG A 356 3.05 13.11 -23.01
C ARG A 356 3.73 12.91 -24.36
N SER A 357 3.01 12.33 -25.33
CA SER A 357 3.55 12.05 -26.66
C SER A 357 3.80 13.35 -27.44
N LEU A 358 2.94 14.38 -27.26
CA LEU A 358 3.19 15.72 -27.81
C LEU A 358 4.48 16.34 -27.26
N GLY A 359 4.71 16.23 -25.95
CA GLY A 359 5.96 16.69 -25.31
C GLY A 359 7.19 16.03 -25.92
N ARG A 360 7.09 14.74 -26.23
CA ARG A 360 8.18 13.93 -26.79
C ARG A 360 8.47 14.20 -28.27
N LEU A 361 7.43 14.44 -29.08
CA LEU A 361 7.56 14.66 -30.53
C LEU A 361 8.25 15.98 -30.90
N ARG A 362 8.13 16.98 -30.02
CA ARG A 362 8.75 18.31 -30.19
C ARG A 362 8.32 19.05 -31.46
N GLU A 363 7.08 18.85 -31.90
CA GLU A 363 6.50 19.59 -33.04
C GLU A 363 5.77 20.86 -32.58
N GLU A 364 5.82 21.91 -33.41
CA GLU A 364 5.24 23.23 -33.08
C GLU A 364 3.73 23.18 -32.82
N VAL A 365 2.97 22.37 -33.57
CA VAL A 365 1.52 22.24 -33.38
C VAL A 365 1.20 21.65 -32.00
N GLY A 366 1.98 20.65 -31.57
CA GLY A 366 1.88 20.05 -30.24
C GLY A 366 2.25 21.05 -29.14
N PHE A 367 3.32 21.83 -29.34
CA PHE A 367 3.76 22.88 -28.42
C PHE A 367 2.65 23.90 -28.14
N GLN A 368 2.01 24.42 -29.21
CA GLN A 368 0.91 25.38 -29.09
C GLN A 368 -0.32 24.78 -28.40
N ALA A 369 -0.60 23.48 -28.61
CA ALA A 369 -1.68 22.79 -27.91
C ALA A 369 -1.39 22.66 -26.40
N LEU A 370 -0.15 22.31 -26.03
CA LEU A 370 0.26 22.20 -24.63
C LEU A 370 0.20 23.55 -23.91
N LEU A 371 0.64 24.64 -24.55
CA LEU A 371 0.53 25.99 -23.98
C LEU A 371 -0.93 26.38 -23.70
N ARG A 372 -1.85 26.12 -24.63
CA ARG A 372 -3.28 26.38 -24.40
C ARG A 372 -3.85 25.57 -23.24
N LEU A 373 -3.37 24.35 -23.05
CA LEU A 373 -3.83 23.48 -21.97
C LEU A 373 -3.27 23.85 -20.59
N LEU A 374 -2.23 24.69 -20.50
CA LEU A 374 -1.81 25.28 -19.23
C LEU A 374 -2.92 26.13 -18.59
N ASP A 375 -3.85 26.64 -19.39
CA ASP A 375 -5.00 27.39 -18.89
C ASP A 375 -6.16 26.50 -18.42
N HIS A 376 -6.14 25.20 -18.76
CA HIS A 376 -7.24 24.29 -18.47
C HIS A 376 -7.09 23.67 -17.08
N PRO A 377 -8.05 23.84 -16.14
CA PRO A 377 -7.92 23.39 -14.75
C PRO A 377 -7.46 21.93 -14.63
N PHE A 378 -8.12 21.01 -15.34
CA PHE A 378 -7.85 19.57 -15.20
C PHE A 378 -6.52 19.10 -15.84
N TRP A 379 -6.08 19.78 -16.91
CA TRP A 379 -5.02 19.31 -17.81
C TRP A 379 -3.72 20.07 -17.66
N ALA A 380 -3.73 21.25 -17.03
CA ALA A 380 -2.58 22.12 -16.83
C ALA A 380 -1.36 21.37 -16.28
N ARG A 381 -1.55 20.52 -15.26
CA ARG A 381 -0.45 19.75 -14.66
C ARG A 381 0.23 18.75 -15.63
N TYR A 382 -0.55 18.10 -16.49
CA TYR A 382 -0.03 17.15 -17.48
C TYR A 382 0.58 17.88 -18.68
N ALA A 383 0.02 19.03 -19.05
CA ALA A 383 0.57 19.90 -20.07
C ALA A 383 1.90 20.51 -19.61
N ALA A 384 1.99 20.97 -18.36
CA ALA A 384 3.23 21.45 -17.75
C ALA A 384 4.30 20.38 -17.75
N ASP A 385 3.95 19.16 -17.32
CA ASP A 385 4.87 18.03 -17.34
C ASP A 385 5.42 17.72 -18.74
N ALA A 386 4.54 17.70 -19.74
CA ALA A 386 4.91 17.50 -21.14
C ALA A 386 5.74 18.64 -21.74
N LEU A 387 5.52 19.89 -21.32
CA LEU A 387 6.35 21.04 -21.70
C LEU A 387 7.75 20.97 -21.09
N GLY A 388 7.88 20.45 -19.86
CA GLY A 388 9.17 20.12 -19.27
C GLY A 388 9.93 19.07 -20.08
N ASP A 389 9.26 17.99 -20.52
CA ASP A 389 9.86 16.97 -21.41
C ASP A 389 10.21 17.53 -22.81
N PHE A 390 9.43 18.50 -23.29
CA PHE A 390 9.67 19.20 -24.55
C PHE A 390 10.99 19.99 -24.49
N GLY A 391 11.29 20.64 -23.37
CA GLY A 391 12.57 21.30 -23.12
C GLY A 391 12.77 22.64 -23.84
N ASP A 392 11.69 23.33 -24.25
CA ASP A 392 11.77 24.60 -24.97
C ASP A 392 11.48 25.80 -24.03
N PRO A 393 12.41 26.78 -23.90
CA PRO A 393 12.26 27.92 -22.98
C PRO A 393 11.05 28.81 -23.29
N ARG A 394 10.48 28.76 -24.50
CA ARG A 394 9.25 29.49 -24.83
C ARG A 394 8.06 29.11 -23.92
N ALA A 395 8.15 27.98 -23.20
CA ALA A 395 7.15 27.56 -22.24
C ALA A 395 7.21 28.30 -20.88
N VAL A 396 8.36 28.85 -20.52
CA VAL A 396 8.62 29.45 -19.19
C VAL A 396 7.59 30.52 -18.80
N PRO A 397 7.25 31.50 -19.65
CA PRO A 397 6.25 32.51 -19.30
C PRO A 397 4.88 31.91 -18.99
N GLY A 398 4.46 30.91 -19.78
CA GLY A 398 3.19 30.21 -19.58
C GLY A 398 3.16 29.40 -18.29
N LEU A 399 4.28 28.74 -17.97
CA LEU A 399 4.44 27.98 -16.72
C LEU A 399 4.42 28.89 -15.48
N ILE A 400 5.14 30.02 -15.50
CA ILE A 400 5.10 31.00 -14.39
C ILE A 400 3.68 31.53 -14.19
N ALA A 401 2.95 31.83 -15.27
CA ALA A 401 1.57 32.27 -15.22
C ALA A 401 0.62 31.18 -14.68
N ALA A 402 0.81 29.93 -15.09
CA ALA A 402 0.04 28.78 -14.59
C ALA A 402 0.31 28.55 -13.10
N TYR A 403 1.55 28.67 -12.64
CA TYR A 403 1.90 28.56 -11.22
C TYR A 403 1.13 29.59 -10.40
N ALA A 404 1.17 30.87 -10.80
CA ALA A 404 0.46 31.94 -10.11
C ALA A 404 -1.07 31.73 -10.07
N ARG A 405 -1.65 31.06 -11.07
CA ARG A 405 -3.09 30.79 -11.15
C ARG A 405 -3.54 29.67 -10.22
N PHE A 406 -2.77 28.58 -10.14
CA PHE A 406 -3.17 27.37 -9.44
C PHE A 406 -2.51 27.20 -8.06
N ALA A 407 -1.53 28.03 -7.70
CA ALA A 407 -0.93 28.00 -6.37
C ALA A 407 -1.90 28.53 -5.30
N LYS A 408 -1.77 28.00 -4.07
CA LYS A 408 -2.42 28.58 -2.89
C LYS A 408 -1.96 30.01 -2.69
N ARG A 409 -2.86 30.83 -2.16
CA ARG A 409 -2.59 32.25 -1.86
C ARG A 409 -1.68 32.36 -0.64
N LEU A 410 -1.17 33.56 -0.37
CA LEU A 410 -0.21 33.79 0.73
C LEU A 410 -0.78 33.51 2.13
N ASP A 411 -2.11 33.47 2.28
CA ASP A 411 -2.81 33.06 3.50
C ASP A 411 -3.08 31.54 3.58
N GLY A 412 -2.66 30.77 2.56
CA GLY A 412 -2.86 29.32 2.47
C GLY A 412 -4.18 28.88 1.83
N SER A 413 -5.06 29.81 1.48
CA SER A 413 -6.35 29.51 0.84
C SER A 413 -6.19 28.98 -0.59
N ASP A 414 -7.11 28.09 -0.99
CA ASP A 414 -7.16 27.55 -2.35
C ASP A 414 -7.54 28.64 -3.38
N PRO A 415 -6.99 28.60 -4.60
CA PRO A 415 -7.47 29.44 -5.69
C PRO A 415 -8.87 29.00 -6.16
N PRO A 416 -9.61 29.85 -6.90
CA PRO A 416 -11.00 29.58 -7.27
C PRO A 416 -11.19 28.33 -8.15
N GLU A 417 -10.23 28.02 -9.03
CA GLU A 417 -10.36 26.98 -10.07
C GLU A 417 -9.45 25.76 -9.84
N VAL A 418 -9.50 25.15 -8.65
CA VAL A 418 -8.76 23.89 -8.41
C VAL A 418 -9.58 22.67 -8.90
N PRO A 419 -8.99 21.75 -9.69
CA PRO A 419 -9.64 20.52 -10.10
C PRO A 419 -10.13 19.67 -8.93
N ALA A 420 -11.26 18.99 -9.11
CA ALA A 420 -11.82 18.12 -8.06
C ALA A 420 -10.88 16.96 -7.64
N ASP A 421 -9.96 16.53 -8.51
CA ASP A 421 -8.98 15.49 -8.22
C ASP A 421 -7.60 16.02 -7.81
N ASP A 422 -7.50 17.35 -7.63
CA ASP A 422 -6.38 18.08 -7.05
C ASP A 422 -6.77 18.69 -5.67
N LYS A 423 -8.06 19.00 -5.47
CA LYS A 423 -8.62 19.40 -4.17
C LYS A 423 -8.62 18.22 -3.17
N MET A 424 -8.25 18.51 -1.94
CA MET A 424 -8.53 17.64 -0.79
C MET A 424 -10.03 17.73 -0.44
N SER A 425 -10.59 16.66 0.13
CA SER A 425 -11.99 16.67 0.60
C SER A 425 -12.22 17.52 1.86
N PHE A 426 -11.17 18.11 2.43
CA PHE A 426 -11.20 18.98 3.60
C PHE A 426 -10.28 20.19 3.37
N PRO A 427 -10.55 21.35 4.00
CA PRO A 427 -9.68 22.51 3.89
C PRO A 427 -8.33 22.20 4.55
N SER A 428 -7.25 22.21 3.76
CA SER A 428 -5.88 22.16 4.26
C SER A 428 -5.18 23.44 3.84
N LEU A 429 -4.57 24.14 4.79
CA LEU A 429 -3.85 25.39 4.51
C LEU A 429 -2.43 25.13 4.00
N ASP A 430 -1.90 23.95 4.29
CA ASP A 430 -0.49 23.58 4.21
C ASP A 430 -0.15 22.57 3.12
N ARG A 431 -1.11 21.78 2.63
CA ARG A 431 -0.87 20.80 1.57
C ARG A 431 -0.77 21.47 0.21
N MET A 432 0.32 21.19 -0.48
CA MET A 432 0.52 21.63 -1.85
C MET A 432 -0.46 20.95 -2.81
N LEU A 433 -0.97 21.73 -3.76
CA LEU A 433 -1.75 21.22 -4.89
C LEU A 433 -0.80 20.57 -5.93
N GLU A 434 -1.22 19.47 -6.55
CA GLU A 434 -0.47 18.70 -7.55
C GLU A 434 -0.14 19.55 -8.78
N THR A 435 -1.04 20.45 -9.18
CA THR A 435 -0.83 21.31 -10.37
C THR A 435 0.37 22.27 -10.20
N PRO A 436 0.44 23.12 -9.15
CA PRO A 436 1.63 23.91 -8.83
C PRO A 436 2.92 23.09 -8.72
N TYR A 437 2.87 21.89 -8.12
CA TYR A 437 4.03 21.00 -8.02
C TYR A 437 4.57 20.62 -9.40
N LEU A 438 3.71 20.14 -10.30
CA LEU A 438 4.12 19.73 -11.65
C LEU A 438 4.58 20.91 -12.50
N VAL A 439 4.03 22.11 -12.27
CA VAL A 439 4.52 23.34 -12.91
C VAL A 439 5.93 23.72 -12.41
N ALA A 440 6.16 23.68 -11.10
CA ALA A 440 7.49 23.91 -10.51
C ALA A 440 8.52 22.89 -11.00
N TYR A 441 8.13 21.61 -11.06
CA TYR A 441 8.94 20.53 -11.59
C TYR A 441 9.26 20.73 -13.09
N ALA A 442 8.31 21.22 -13.88
CA ALA A 442 8.55 21.58 -15.28
C ALA A 442 9.52 22.75 -15.44
N LEU A 443 9.38 23.81 -14.63
CA LEU A 443 10.31 24.95 -14.62
C LEU A 443 11.75 24.50 -14.34
N CYS A 444 11.93 23.54 -13.42
CA CYS A 444 13.25 23.00 -13.06
C CYS A 444 13.91 22.14 -14.15
N ARG A 445 13.23 21.89 -15.28
CA ARG A 445 13.76 21.18 -16.46
C ARG A 445 14.06 22.13 -17.62
N LEU A 446 13.84 23.43 -17.45
CA LEU A 446 14.02 24.45 -18.48
C LEU A 446 15.12 25.44 -18.06
N PRO A 447 15.85 26.04 -19.02
CA PRO A 447 16.74 27.14 -18.69
C PRO A 447 15.92 28.35 -18.22
N LEU A 448 16.37 28.97 -17.12
CA LEU A 448 15.78 30.18 -16.54
C LEU A 448 16.83 31.30 -16.51
N ASP A 449 17.15 31.84 -17.68
CA ASP A 449 18.18 32.87 -17.88
C ASP A 449 17.64 34.17 -18.47
N ASP A 450 16.43 34.18 -19.08
CA ASP A 450 15.81 35.40 -19.59
C ASP A 450 15.48 36.38 -18.44
N PRO A 451 15.96 37.64 -18.49
CA PRO A 451 15.72 38.62 -17.43
C PRO A 451 14.24 38.90 -17.15
N LYS A 452 13.36 38.80 -18.15
CA LYS A 452 11.92 39.01 -17.97
C LYS A 452 11.28 37.86 -17.21
N ASP A 453 11.74 36.64 -17.47
CA ASP A 453 11.26 35.44 -16.80
C ASP A 453 11.77 35.39 -15.36
N LEU A 454 13.02 35.80 -15.11
CA LEU A 454 13.57 35.97 -13.76
C LEU A 454 12.77 37.01 -12.95
N GLU A 455 12.41 38.12 -13.57
CA GLU A 455 11.59 39.15 -12.93
C GLU A 455 10.14 38.67 -12.71
N ALA A 456 9.61 37.82 -13.59
CA ALA A 456 8.31 37.17 -13.38
C ALA A 456 8.35 36.13 -12.25
N LEU A 457 9.41 35.32 -12.19
CA LEU A 457 9.68 34.37 -11.11
C LEU A 457 9.82 35.10 -9.77
N ARG A 458 10.54 36.23 -9.74
CA ARG A 458 10.69 37.08 -8.55
C ARG A 458 9.35 37.55 -7.99
N ARG A 459 8.37 37.86 -8.85
CA ARG A 459 7.01 38.24 -8.41
C ARG A 459 6.23 37.09 -7.78
N ILE A 460 6.44 35.85 -8.22
CA ILE A 460 5.72 34.67 -7.70
C ILE A 460 6.47 33.94 -6.57
N ALA A 461 7.72 34.31 -6.28
CA ALA A 461 8.53 33.67 -5.24
C ALA A 461 7.86 33.60 -3.84
N PRO A 462 7.04 34.59 -3.39
CA PRO A 462 6.26 34.42 -2.17
C PRO A 462 5.24 33.27 -2.23
N LEU A 463 4.64 33.03 -3.41
CA LEU A 463 3.74 31.88 -3.63
C LEU A 463 4.51 30.56 -3.65
N VAL A 464 5.74 30.55 -4.18
CA VAL A 464 6.66 29.39 -4.08
C VAL A 464 6.84 29.02 -2.61
N MET A 465 7.23 29.97 -1.76
CA MET A 465 7.41 29.73 -0.33
C MET A 465 6.11 29.38 0.42
N ALA A 466 4.96 29.85 -0.07
CA ALA A 466 3.67 29.49 0.54
C ALA A 466 3.24 28.04 0.27
N ASN A 467 3.77 27.41 -0.78
CA ASN A 467 3.28 26.14 -1.31
C ASN A 467 4.30 24.98 -1.28
N LEU A 468 5.58 25.23 -1.60
CA LEU A 468 6.56 24.16 -1.89
C LEU A 468 7.47 23.68 -0.74
N PRO A 469 7.95 24.52 0.21
CA PRO A 469 9.04 24.15 1.13
C PRO A 469 8.76 22.94 2.03
N GLY A 470 7.50 22.53 2.19
CA GLY A 470 7.13 21.30 2.86
C GLY A 470 5.66 21.27 3.25
N ASP A 471 4.99 20.16 2.94
CA ASP A 471 3.73 19.75 3.59
C ASP A 471 4.07 19.36 5.04
N HIS A 472 3.14 19.49 6.01
CA HIS A 472 3.40 19.10 7.41
C HIS A 472 3.78 17.63 7.55
N ASP A 473 3.40 16.84 6.55
CA ASP A 473 3.77 15.45 6.40
C ASP A 473 5.29 15.21 6.13
N THR A 474 6.05 16.23 5.77
CA THR A 474 7.49 16.13 5.43
C THR A 474 8.38 16.38 6.64
N TYR A 475 7.81 16.79 7.77
CA TYR A 475 8.55 17.16 8.97
C TYR A 475 9.35 16.03 9.60
N VAL A 476 9.16 14.78 9.21
CA VAL A 476 9.88 13.63 9.81
C VAL A 476 10.89 12.99 8.87
N LEU A 477 11.13 13.60 7.71
CA LEU A 477 12.12 13.15 6.73
C LEU A 477 13.42 13.95 6.85
N TYR A 478 14.53 13.26 7.03
CA TYR A 478 15.85 13.88 7.20
C TYR A 478 16.66 13.88 5.90
N GLU A 479 16.18 13.22 4.86
CA GLU A 479 16.69 13.34 3.51
C GLU A 479 16.07 14.54 2.79
N PRO A 480 16.83 15.25 1.93
CA PRO A 480 16.26 16.29 1.06
C PRO A 480 15.19 15.71 0.14
N GLU A 481 13.95 16.20 0.27
CA GLU A 481 12.88 15.85 -0.67
C GLU A 481 12.88 16.74 -1.91
N VAL A 482 12.21 16.27 -2.96
CA VAL A 482 12.02 17.01 -4.22
C VAL A 482 11.44 18.41 -3.96
N GLY A 483 10.44 18.57 -3.08
CA GLY A 483 9.87 19.88 -2.74
C GLY A 483 10.90 20.89 -2.21
N HIS A 484 11.82 20.43 -1.35
CA HIS A 484 12.91 21.27 -0.83
C HIS A 484 13.90 21.66 -1.94
N LEU A 485 14.25 20.72 -2.83
CA LEU A 485 15.16 20.96 -3.94
C LEU A 485 14.57 21.92 -4.98
N LEU A 486 13.29 21.74 -5.35
CA LEU A 486 12.56 22.63 -6.25
C LEU A 486 12.46 24.04 -5.66
N THR A 487 12.10 24.13 -4.37
CA THR A 487 12.05 25.41 -3.64
C THR A 487 13.40 26.11 -3.70
N ARG A 488 14.48 25.43 -3.29
CA ARG A 488 15.82 26.00 -3.26
C ARG A 488 16.22 26.55 -4.63
N TRP A 489 16.04 25.75 -5.68
CA TRP A 489 16.41 26.13 -7.03
C TRP A 489 15.61 27.35 -7.53
N LEU A 490 14.29 27.36 -7.38
CA LEU A 490 13.44 28.50 -7.77
C LEU A 490 13.76 29.76 -6.97
N MET A 491 14.03 29.62 -5.67
CA MET A 491 14.37 30.74 -4.81
C MET A 491 15.74 31.34 -5.12
N ASP A 492 16.70 30.51 -5.53
CA ASP A 492 18.01 30.97 -6.00
C ASP A 492 17.88 31.78 -7.30
N HIS A 493 17.13 31.28 -8.28
CA HIS A 493 16.91 31.99 -9.55
C HIS A 493 16.09 33.28 -9.36
N SER A 494 15.15 33.31 -8.41
CA SER A 494 14.39 34.54 -8.10
C SER A 494 15.24 35.65 -7.46
N GLY A 495 16.43 35.31 -6.93
CA GLY A 495 17.26 36.22 -6.13
C GLY A 495 16.62 36.64 -4.80
N LEU A 496 15.68 35.84 -4.26
CA LEU A 496 14.96 36.13 -3.01
C LEU A 496 15.19 35.09 -1.89
N ARG A 497 16.00 34.04 -2.11
CA ARG A 497 16.29 33.02 -1.08
C ARG A 497 16.70 33.62 0.26
N GLN A 498 17.66 34.54 0.27
CA GLN A 498 18.15 35.16 1.52
C GLN A 498 17.05 35.95 2.22
N GLN A 499 16.19 36.68 1.49
CA GLN A 499 15.08 37.41 2.10
C GLN A 499 14.04 36.48 2.74
N ALA A 500 13.74 35.35 2.10
CA ALA A 500 12.85 34.33 2.65
C ALA A 500 13.43 33.69 3.92
N CYS A 501 14.75 33.38 3.91
CA CYS A 501 15.44 32.84 5.08
C CYS A 501 15.43 33.82 6.26
N GLU A 502 15.72 35.10 6.02
CA GLU A 502 15.66 36.13 7.06
C GLU A 502 14.24 36.36 7.59
N HIS A 503 13.22 36.27 6.72
CA HIS A 503 11.80 36.32 7.15
C HIS A 503 11.45 35.13 8.05
N ALA A 504 11.88 33.92 7.70
CA ALA A 504 11.64 32.74 8.51
C ALA A 504 12.27 32.88 9.91
N PHE A 505 13.54 33.27 10.00
CA PHE A 505 14.20 33.50 11.30
C PHE A 505 13.50 34.57 12.14
N GLU A 506 13.13 35.70 11.53
CA GLU A 506 12.41 36.79 12.22
C GLU A 506 11.08 36.30 12.80
N ARG A 507 10.32 35.52 12.04
CA ARG A 507 9.04 34.92 12.48
C ARG A 507 9.20 33.86 13.57
N LEU A 508 10.36 33.22 13.64
CA LEU A 508 10.73 32.25 14.69
C LEU A 508 11.47 32.92 15.88
N GLY A 509 11.37 34.24 15.99
CA GLY A 509 11.92 35.02 17.11
C GLY A 509 13.44 35.10 17.12
N ARG A 510 14.12 34.89 15.97
CA ARG A 510 15.57 35.05 15.82
C ARG A 510 15.88 36.36 15.07
N PRO A 511 16.97 37.06 15.41
CA PRO A 511 17.32 38.32 14.76
C PRO A 511 17.69 38.12 13.29
N ARG A 512 17.38 39.14 12.49
CA ARG A 512 17.84 39.21 11.09
C ARG A 512 19.35 39.49 11.05
N ARG A 513 20.05 38.85 10.12
CA ARG A 513 21.46 39.12 9.81
C ARG A 513 21.58 40.20 8.72
N VAL A 514 20.59 40.28 7.84
CA VAL A 514 20.50 41.27 6.76
C VAL A 514 19.26 42.15 6.97
N ALA A 515 19.47 43.47 6.86
CA ALA A 515 18.40 44.45 6.99
C ALA A 515 17.27 44.20 5.98
N LYS A 516 16.03 44.41 6.41
CA LYS A 516 14.86 44.27 5.53
C LYS A 516 14.91 45.33 4.43
N PRO A 517 14.92 44.96 3.14
CA PRO A 517 14.98 45.93 2.05
C PRO A 517 13.68 46.74 1.97
N ALA A 518 13.80 48.03 1.63
CA ALA A 518 12.65 48.90 1.38
C ALA A 518 11.90 48.42 0.12
N GLY A 519 10.59 48.16 0.24
CA GLY A 519 9.77 47.69 -0.88
C GLY A 519 9.93 46.20 -1.23
N GLY A 520 10.39 45.36 -0.29
CA GLY A 520 10.44 43.91 -0.49
C GLY A 520 9.06 43.24 -0.64
N PRO A 521 8.99 42.00 -1.16
CA PRO A 521 7.73 41.30 -1.35
C PRO A 521 7.04 40.97 -0.01
N ALA A 522 5.71 40.87 -0.05
CA ALA A 522 4.94 40.38 1.09
C ALA A 522 5.10 38.86 1.21
N TRP A 523 5.65 38.39 2.33
CA TRP A 523 5.77 36.97 2.66
C TRP A 523 4.57 36.51 3.47
N SER A 524 4.29 35.21 3.44
CA SER A 524 3.26 34.59 4.28
C SER A 524 3.54 34.76 5.79
N GLU A 525 2.48 34.93 6.57
CA GLU A 525 2.52 35.08 8.02
C GLU A 525 1.97 33.83 8.73
N PHE A 526 2.52 32.66 8.37
CA PHE A 526 2.08 31.40 8.96
C PHE A 526 2.48 31.26 10.44
N PRO A 527 1.87 30.28 11.15
CA PRO A 527 2.31 29.88 12.49
C PRO A 527 3.75 29.32 12.50
N PRO A 528 4.43 29.30 13.67
CA PRO A 528 5.86 28.96 13.78
C PRO A 528 6.25 27.60 13.20
N ASP A 529 5.49 26.55 13.48
CA ASP A 529 5.66 25.20 12.92
C ASP A 529 5.74 25.21 11.39
N ARG A 530 4.78 25.88 10.73
CA ARG A 530 4.74 26.02 9.28
C ARG A 530 5.85 26.89 8.71
N ILE A 531 6.25 27.95 9.41
CA ILE A 531 7.38 28.78 8.98
C ILE A 531 8.70 28.00 9.10
N ALA A 532 8.86 27.15 10.12
CA ALA A 532 10.08 26.38 10.30
C ALA A 532 10.35 25.38 9.17
N SER A 533 9.32 24.92 8.46
CA SER A 533 9.46 24.09 7.24
C SER A 533 10.28 24.76 6.14
N TRP A 534 10.40 26.09 6.17
CA TRP A 534 11.18 26.83 5.18
C TRP A 534 12.68 26.63 5.38
N LEU A 535 13.13 26.47 6.63
CA LEU A 535 14.55 26.50 6.99
C LEU A 535 15.38 25.47 6.23
N PRO A 536 14.99 24.17 6.13
CA PRO A 536 15.78 23.19 5.39
C PRO A 536 15.93 23.53 3.90
N ALA A 537 14.93 24.20 3.29
CA ALA A 537 14.98 24.57 1.88
C ALA A 537 15.85 25.83 1.60
N VAL A 538 15.78 26.86 2.46
CA VAL A 538 16.39 28.18 2.17
C VAL A 538 17.62 28.53 3.00
N CYS A 539 17.84 27.89 4.15
CA CYS A 539 19.00 28.13 5.01
C CYS A 539 20.22 27.36 4.49
N THR A 540 21.13 28.05 3.82
CA THR A 540 22.27 27.45 3.11
C THR A 540 23.62 28.09 3.48
N GLU A 541 23.60 29.15 4.28
CA GLU A 541 24.78 29.93 4.68
C GLU A 541 25.27 29.49 6.06
N ARG A 542 26.57 29.23 6.21
CA ARG A 542 27.19 28.72 7.46
C ARG A 542 27.11 29.73 8.61
N GLU A 543 26.89 30.99 8.29
CA GLU A 543 26.67 32.11 9.20
C GLU A 543 25.34 32.00 9.95
N ASP A 544 24.40 31.18 9.45
CA ASP A 544 23.08 31.00 10.07
C ASP A 544 23.09 29.95 11.18
N LEU A 545 24.16 29.16 11.29
CA LEU A 545 24.29 28.08 12.27
C LEU A 545 23.98 28.52 13.73
N PRO A 546 24.47 29.66 14.25
CA PRO A 546 24.13 30.07 15.61
C PRO A 546 22.63 30.31 15.81
N ARG A 547 21.93 30.80 14.79
CA ARG A 547 20.48 31.02 14.83
C ARG A 547 19.73 29.69 14.81
N LEU A 548 20.18 28.73 14.01
CA LEU A 548 19.63 27.37 13.99
C LEU A 548 19.84 26.64 15.32
N LEU A 549 21.05 26.71 15.90
CA LEU A 549 21.34 26.12 17.21
C LEU A 549 20.42 26.70 18.29
N ALA A 550 20.18 28.01 18.27
CA ALA A 550 19.25 28.64 19.20
C ALA A 550 17.78 28.21 19.01
N LEU A 551 17.41 27.72 17.82
CA LEU A 551 16.08 27.16 17.58
C LEU A 551 15.92 25.72 18.12
N LEU A 552 17.00 25.02 18.47
CA LEU A 552 16.92 23.72 19.15
C LEU A 552 16.37 23.84 20.58
N GLU A 553 16.32 25.05 21.14
CA GLU A 553 15.74 25.36 22.45
C GLU A 553 14.34 25.99 22.35
N HIS A 554 13.77 26.11 21.15
CA HIS A 554 12.43 26.69 20.94
C HIS A 554 11.35 25.83 21.61
N ASP A 555 10.29 26.42 22.17
CA ASP A 555 9.23 25.70 22.90
C ASP A 555 8.47 24.69 22.01
N ASP A 556 8.21 25.08 20.76
CA ASP A 556 7.61 24.23 19.72
C ASP A 556 8.58 23.14 19.19
N GLY A 557 8.16 21.88 19.26
CA GLY A 557 8.93 20.72 18.80
C GLY A 557 9.17 20.67 17.30
N TRP A 558 8.23 21.14 16.47
CA TRP A 558 8.39 21.16 15.01
C TRP A 558 9.47 22.15 14.59
N VAL A 559 9.60 23.25 15.32
CA VAL A 559 10.67 24.22 15.10
C VAL A 559 12.03 23.59 15.41
N ARG A 560 12.16 22.87 16.54
CA ARG A 560 13.40 22.16 16.92
C ARG A 560 13.79 21.10 15.87
N LEU A 561 12.82 20.34 15.37
CA LEU A 561 13.00 19.29 14.38
C LEU A 561 13.51 19.86 13.03
N ASN A 562 12.85 20.89 12.50
CA ASN A 562 13.26 21.54 11.26
C ASN A 562 14.59 22.28 11.40
N ALA A 563 14.89 22.84 12.58
CA ALA A 563 16.20 23.40 12.86
C ALA A 563 17.29 22.31 12.83
N ALA A 564 17.07 21.15 13.44
CA ALA A 564 18.00 20.02 13.40
C ALA A 564 18.24 19.51 11.97
N LYS A 565 17.18 19.43 11.15
CA LYS A 565 17.30 19.12 9.71
C LYS A 565 18.12 20.13 8.94
N ALA A 566 17.79 21.42 9.10
CA ALA A 566 18.54 22.50 8.45
C ALA A 566 20.02 22.47 8.85
N ILE A 567 20.33 22.17 10.12
CA ILE A 567 21.70 21.98 10.59
C ILE A 567 22.37 20.78 9.91
N ALA A 568 21.69 19.64 9.82
CA ALA A 568 22.21 18.45 9.17
C ALA A 568 22.54 18.72 7.70
N TRP A 569 21.65 19.41 6.97
CA TRP A 569 21.81 19.71 5.54
C TRP A 569 22.82 20.83 5.28
N LEU A 570 22.99 21.76 6.22
CA LEU A 570 24.07 22.73 6.19
C LEU A 570 25.45 22.06 6.28
N GLY A 571 25.52 20.86 6.88
CA GLY A 571 26.74 20.06 6.95
C GLY A 571 27.87 20.74 7.73
N ASP A 572 27.52 21.54 8.75
CA ASP A 572 28.49 22.28 9.55
C ASP A 572 28.83 21.54 10.84
N ARG A 573 30.04 20.97 10.89
CA ARG A 573 30.53 20.20 12.04
C ARG A 573 30.64 21.02 13.33
N ARG A 574 30.62 22.36 13.29
CA ARG A 574 30.56 23.19 14.51
C ARG A 574 29.29 22.91 15.33
N ALA A 575 28.25 22.34 14.73
CA ALA A 575 27.03 21.94 15.41
C ALA A 575 27.15 20.66 16.25
N VAL A 576 28.13 19.80 15.98
CA VAL A 576 28.26 18.46 16.59
C VAL A 576 28.35 18.55 18.12
N GLY A 577 29.27 19.36 18.64
CA GLY A 577 29.45 19.54 20.09
C GLY A 577 28.21 20.09 20.80
N PRO A 578 27.60 21.19 20.33
CA PRO A 578 26.34 21.71 20.86
C PRO A 578 25.20 20.70 20.87
N ILE A 579 24.99 19.97 19.76
CA ILE A 579 23.93 18.96 19.67
C ILE A 579 24.20 17.81 20.63
N ALA A 580 25.43 17.30 20.68
CA ALA A 580 25.78 16.20 21.58
C ALA A 580 25.62 16.58 23.05
N ARG A 581 25.95 17.83 23.43
CA ARG A 581 25.70 18.37 24.77
C ARG A 581 24.21 18.42 25.09
N LEU A 582 23.41 19.00 24.18
CA LEU A 582 21.96 19.06 24.30
C LEU A 582 21.34 17.67 24.54
N LEU A 583 21.78 16.66 23.78
CA LEU A 583 21.31 15.29 23.95
C LEU A 583 21.80 14.64 25.26
N ALA A 584 23.06 14.88 25.66
CA ALA A 584 23.61 14.33 26.90
C ALA A 584 22.96 14.91 28.16
N GLU A 585 22.49 16.16 28.10
CA GLU A 585 21.81 16.86 29.21
C GLU A 585 20.29 16.65 29.19
N SER A 586 19.74 16.12 28.10
CA SER A 586 18.31 15.86 27.95
C SER A 586 17.84 14.68 28.81
N LYS A 587 16.62 14.79 29.32
CA LYS A 587 15.95 13.69 30.03
C LYS A 587 15.47 12.62 29.05
N SER A 588 15.34 11.38 29.52
CA SER A 588 14.65 10.34 28.75
C SER A 588 13.15 10.57 28.78
N GLU A 589 12.41 10.08 27.78
CA GLU A 589 10.96 10.35 27.68
C GLU A 589 10.19 9.84 28.91
N ALA A 590 10.61 8.72 29.51
CA ALA A 590 9.97 8.22 30.74
C ALA A 590 10.06 9.20 31.94
N ASP A 591 11.07 10.07 31.99
CA ASP A 591 11.28 11.01 33.10
C ASP A 591 10.31 12.21 33.05
N TYR A 592 9.57 12.36 31.95
CA TYR A 592 8.54 13.38 31.77
C TYR A 592 7.13 12.90 32.20
N GLY A 593 7.01 11.64 32.61
CA GLY A 593 5.74 10.99 32.97
C GLY A 593 5.06 10.29 31.79
N TYR A 594 4.02 9.51 32.09
CA TYR A 594 3.16 8.87 31.09
C TYR A 594 1.85 9.63 30.99
N SER A 595 1.51 10.14 29.79
CA SER A 595 0.14 10.59 29.52
C SER A 595 -0.81 9.40 29.61
N GLY A 596 -1.75 9.43 30.56
CA GLY A 596 -2.78 8.39 30.75
C GLY A 596 -3.88 8.41 29.67
N THR A 597 -3.85 9.40 28.79
CA THR A 597 -4.82 9.67 27.73
C THR A 597 -4.14 9.52 26.36
N PHE A 598 -4.35 8.40 25.67
CA PHE A 598 -3.84 8.18 24.28
C PHE A 598 -4.38 9.20 23.24
N LYS A 599 -5.24 10.13 23.66
CA LYS A 599 -5.91 11.13 22.83
C LYS A 599 -5.32 12.53 22.91
N ASP A 600 -4.49 12.82 23.91
CA ASP A 600 -3.83 14.12 23.95
C ASP A 600 -2.72 14.12 22.91
N GLU A 601 -2.64 15.22 22.15
CA GLU A 601 -1.69 15.40 21.05
C GLU A 601 -0.25 15.08 21.50
N GLU A 602 0.55 14.61 20.54
CA GLU A 602 2.00 14.39 20.60
C GLU A 602 2.78 15.56 21.27
N TYR A 603 2.19 16.75 21.34
CA TYR A 603 2.80 17.98 21.84
C TYR A 603 2.01 18.68 22.97
N ASN A 604 0.89 18.09 23.43
CA ASN A 604 0.35 18.31 24.78
C ASN A 604 0.80 17.19 25.75
N ASP A 605 1.50 16.16 25.24
CA ASP A 605 2.22 15.16 26.03
C ASP A 605 3.33 15.84 26.84
N SER A 606 3.39 15.57 28.14
CA SER A 606 4.39 16.15 29.04
C SER A 606 5.82 15.72 28.66
N ALA A 607 5.97 14.68 27.81
CA ALA A 607 7.22 14.17 27.25
C ALA A 607 7.50 14.66 25.82
N PRO A 608 8.19 15.80 25.62
CA PRO A 608 8.41 16.37 24.29
C PRO A 608 9.45 15.56 23.48
N ARG A 609 9.06 15.06 22.30
CA ARG A 609 9.82 14.10 21.48
C ARG A 609 10.76 14.71 20.43
N TRP A 610 11.45 15.79 20.78
CA TRP A 610 12.31 16.51 19.84
C TRP A 610 13.69 15.87 19.62
N ARG A 611 14.11 14.94 20.49
CA ARG A 611 15.48 14.37 20.47
C ARG A 611 15.80 13.58 19.20
N GLU A 612 14.78 13.06 18.51
CA GLU A 612 14.92 12.36 17.24
C GLU A 612 15.72 13.18 16.22
N GLY A 613 15.36 14.46 16.06
CA GLY A 613 15.99 15.32 15.06
C GLY A 613 17.48 15.56 15.29
N PRO A 614 17.90 16.02 16.48
CA PRO A 614 19.32 16.16 16.81
C PRO A 614 20.08 14.84 16.76
N ILE A 615 19.46 13.69 17.09
CA ILE A 615 20.09 12.37 16.94
C ILE A 615 20.39 12.05 15.48
N ARG A 616 19.38 12.20 14.59
CA ARG A 616 19.57 12.01 13.14
C ARG A 616 20.60 13.00 12.59
N ALA A 617 20.60 14.24 13.06
CA ALA A 617 21.60 15.24 12.67
C ALA A 617 23.04 14.83 13.04
N LEU A 618 23.28 14.21 14.21
CA LEU A 618 24.61 13.69 14.55
C LEU A 618 25.08 12.59 13.59
N GLY A 619 24.18 11.67 13.22
CA GLY A 619 24.46 10.62 12.23
C GLY A 619 24.88 11.22 10.89
N LEU A 620 24.05 12.13 10.36
CA LEU A 620 24.29 12.79 9.08
C LEU A 620 25.56 13.66 9.10
N LEU A 621 25.87 14.37 10.20
CA LEU A 621 27.09 15.17 10.34
C LEU A 621 28.38 14.33 10.49
N GLY A 622 28.28 13.01 10.60
CA GLY A 622 29.43 12.12 10.77
C GLY A 622 30.09 12.30 12.14
N ALA A 623 29.30 12.45 13.21
CA ALA A 623 29.77 12.66 14.58
C ALA A 623 30.38 11.40 15.23
N HIS A 624 31.42 10.82 14.63
CA HIS A 624 32.08 9.60 15.11
C HIS A 624 32.57 9.73 16.57
N GLU A 625 32.98 10.93 16.99
CA GLU A 625 33.40 11.25 18.37
C GLU A 625 32.29 11.10 19.42
N HIS A 626 31.02 10.96 19.00
CA HIS A 626 29.87 10.79 19.89
C HIS A 626 29.12 9.47 19.62
N THR A 627 29.79 8.48 19.03
CA THR A 627 29.23 7.13 18.83
C THR A 627 28.72 6.54 20.16
N ASP A 628 29.50 6.65 21.23
CA ASP A 628 29.12 6.15 22.57
C ASP A 628 27.84 6.79 23.12
N LEU A 629 27.57 8.06 22.79
CA LEU A 629 26.32 8.71 23.17
C LEU A 629 25.13 8.07 22.46
N LEU A 630 25.25 7.84 21.14
CA LEU A 630 24.20 7.18 20.35
C LEU A 630 23.98 5.72 20.80
N VAL A 631 25.05 4.99 21.12
CA VAL A 631 24.97 3.62 21.67
C VAL A 631 24.25 3.62 23.03
N ARG A 632 24.52 4.59 23.90
CA ARG A 632 23.79 4.74 25.17
C ARG A 632 22.30 5.01 24.94
N ILE A 633 21.96 5.90 24.00
CA ILE A 633 20.56 6.22 23.67
C ILE A 633 19.84 5.00 23.08
N LEU A 634 20.47 4.26 22.16
CA LEU A 634 19.92 3.04 21.57
C LEU A 634 19.52 2.01 22.64
N ASN A 635 20.33 1.90 23.71
CA ASN A 635 20.15 0.92 24.77
C ASN A 635 19.37 1.44 26.00
N ASP A 636 18.96 2.72 26.03
CA ASP A 636 18.20 3.27 27.16
C ASP A 636 16.73 2.85 27.06
N GLU A 637 16.31 1.88 27.87
CA GLU A 637 14.91 1.41 27.90
C GLU A 637 13.91 2.46 28.39
N ARG A 638 14.39 3.55 28.98
CA ARG A 638 13.56 4.70 29.36
C ARG A 638 13.28 5.63 28.17
N SER A 639 14.01 5.45 27.07
CA SER A 639 13.75 6.15 25.81
C SER A 639 12.69 5.41 25.00
N VAL A 640 11.82 6.18 24.37
CA VAL A 640 10.75 5.66 23.51
C VAL A 640 11.32 5.06 22.22
N VAL A 641 10.55 4.19 21.57
CA VAL A 641 10.99 3.42 20.39
C VAL A 641 11.53 4.29 19.26
N ASP A 642 10.90 5.44 18.99
CA ASP A 642 11.26 6.44 17.98
C ASP A 642 12.66 7.01 18.20
N VAL A 643 13.01 7.35 19.44
CA VAL A 643 14.34 7.87 19.78
C VAL A 643 15.41 6.79 19.65
N ARG A 644 15.12 5.57 20.10
CA ARG A 644 16.06 4.43 19.99
C ARG A 644 16.26 4.02 18.53
N HIS A 645 15.20 4.09 17.73
CA HIS A 645 15.23 3.83 16.29
C HIS A 645 16.07 4.87 15.55
N ALA A 646 15.87 6.16 15.83
CA ALA A 646 16.70 7.24 15.28
C ALA A 646 18.18 7.08 15.66
N ALA A 647 18.47 6.58 16.87
CA ALA A 647 19.85 6.27 17.28
C ALA A 647 20.43 5.10 16.47
N ALA A 648 19.66 4.05 16.20
CA ALA A 648 20.08 2.95 15.33
C ALA A 648 20.36 3.43 13.90
N GLU A 649 19.50 4.27 13.33
CA GLU A 649 19.73 4.87 12.01
C GLU A 649 20.96 5.79 12.02
N ALA A 650 21.15 6.60 13.06
CA ALA A 650 22.31 7.48 13.16
C ALA A 650 23.62 6.68 13.27
N LEU A 651 23.62 5.56 14.01
CA LEU A 651 24.74 4.62 14.04
C LEU A 651 24.98 3.97 12.67
N ALA A 652 23.91 3.64 11.93
CA ALA A 652 24.01 3.11 10.57
C ALA A 652 24.62 4.12 9.60
N ASP A 653 24.33 5.42 9.77
CA ASP A 653 24.96 6.51 9.02
C ASP A 653 26.44 6.67 9.38
N LEU A 654 26.79 6.60 10.68
CA LEU A 654 28.18 6.69 11.12
C LEU A 654 29.04 5.54 10.60
N GLY A 655 28.55 4.30 10.67
CA GLY A 655 29.18 3.11 10.08
C GLY A 655 30.62 2.82 10.52
N ASN A 656 31.10 3.43 11.61
CA ASN A 656 32.42 3.12 12.18
C ASN A 656 32.36 1.82 13.00
N ASP A 657 33.51 1.26 13.37
CA ASP A 657 33.59 -0.07 13.99
C ASP A 657 32.72 -0.19 15.26
N ALA A 658 32.76 0.82 16.15
CA ALA A 658 31.94 0.84 17.36
C ALA A 658 30.43 0.91 17.05
N ALA A 659 30.04 1.66 16.03
CA ALA A 659 28.66 1.71 15.59
C ALA A 659 28.20 0.38 14.98
N LEU A 660 29.05 -0.26 14.16
CA LEU A 660 28.75 -1.56 13.57
C LEU A 660 28.67 -2.68 14.62
N GLU A 661 29.50 -2.63 15.66
CA GLU A 661 29.43 -3.56 16.81
C GLU A 661 28.12 -3.39 17.61
N ALA A 662 27.73 -2.15 17.87
CA ALA A 662 26.46 -1.85 18.52
C ALA A 662 25.25 -2.33 17.69
N LEU A 663 25.29 -2.11 16.37
CA LEU A 663 24.26 -2.61 15.45
C LEU A 663 24.28 -4.14 15.36
N ALA A 664 25.43 -4.80 15.38
CA ALA A 664 25.50 -6.28 15.40
C ALA A 664 24.84 -6.86 16.64
N THR A 665 25.07 -6.23 17.80
CA THR A 665 24.38 -6.58 19.05
C THR A 665 22.87 -6.35 18.92
N ALA A 666 22.47 -5.17 18.43
CA ALA A 666 21.06 -4.83 18.28
C ALA A 666 20.32 -5.77 17.32
N ALA A 667 20.95 -6.14 16.19
CA ALA A 667 20.40 -7.06 15.20
C ALA A 667 20.02 -8.43 15.79
N LEU A 668 20.79 -8.91 16.78
CA LEU A 668 20.63 -10.23 17.39
C LEU A 668 19.66 -10.22 18.59
N SER A 669 19.68 -9.18 19.42
CA SER A 669 19.03 -9.24 20.74
C SER A 669 18.24 -8.01 21.16
N HIS A 670 18.11 -6.96 20.34
CA HIS A 670 17.40 -5.75 20.75
C HIS A 670 15.92 -6.02 21.10
N SER A 671 15.37 -5.39 22.14
CA SER A 671 14.01 -5.66 22.61
C SER A 671 12.93 -5.37 21.56
N PHE A 672 13.10 -4.30 20.78
CA PHE A 672 12.23 -3.94 19.66
C PHE A 672 12.65 -4.60 18.34
N HIS A 673 11.70 -5.27 17.68
CA HIS A 673 11.93 -5.94 16.39
C HIS A 673 12.23 -4.97 15.24
N SER A 674 11.55 -3.81 15.18
CA SER A 674 11.83 -2.75 14.20
C SER A 674 13.29 -2.28 14.21
N ILE A 675 13.90 -2.18 15.40
CA ILE A 675 15.32 -1.82 15.55
C ILE A 675 16.24 -2.97 15.10
N ARG A 676 15.86 -4.23 15.35
CA ARG A 676 16.60 -5.38 14.79
C ARG A 676 16.63 -5.31 13.26
N HIS A 677 15.52 -4.95 12.63
CA HIS A 677 15.43 -4.81 11.16
C HIS A 677 16.38 -3.76 10.59
N ILE A 678 16.40 -2.56 11.17
CA ILE A 678 17.32 -1.51 10.71
C ILE A 678 18.77 -1.91 10.91
N ALA A 679 19.11 -2.49 12.06
CA ALA A 679 20.45 -2.96 12.32
C ALA A 679 20.87 -4.06 11.33
N ARG A 680 19.98 -5.02 11.05
CA ARG A 680 20.22 -6.08 10.04
C ARG A 680 20.42 -5.50 8.64
N ASP A 681 19.62 -4.52 8.21
CA ASP A 681 19.78 -3.89 6.89
C ASP A 681 21.10 -3.11 6.79
N ALA A 682 21.46 -2.37 7.85
CA ALA A 682 22.71 -1.62 7.90
C ALA A 682 23.95 -2.52 7.78
N LEU A 683 23.90 -3.71 8.37
CA LEU A 683 24.96 -4.72 8.29
C LEU A 683 24.94 -5.47 6.96
N TRP A 684 23.75 -5.89 6.50
CA TRP A 684 23.54 -6.62 5.25
C TRP A 684 24.06 -5.84 4.04
N THR A 685 23.69 -4.57 3.92
CA THR A 685 24.14 -3.68 2.84
C THR A 685 25.66 -3.44 2.84
N ARG A 686 26.36 -3.80 3.92
CA ARG A 686 27.81 -3.77 4.06
C ARG A 686 28.47 -5.15 3.94
N GLY A 687 27.70 -6.20 3.64
CA GLY A 687 28.19 -7.57 3.56
C GLY A 687 28.57 -8.17 4.92
N ILE A 688 28.01 -7.66 6.01
CA ILE A 688 28.27 -8.13 7.37
C ILE A 688 27.10 -8.99 7.82
N ASP A 689 27.37 -10.26 8.13
CA ASP A 689 26.40 -11.16 8.75
C ASP A 689 26.73 -11.27 10.25
N PRO A 690 25.92 -10.66 11.15
CA PRO A 690 26.16 -10.71 12.59
C PRO A 690 26.01 -12.13 13.17
N ALA A 691 25.34 -13.04 12.46
CA ALA A 691 25.08 -14.39 12.91
C ALA A 691 25.97 -15.45 12.24
N ARG A 692 26.95 -15.06 11.43
CA ARG A 692 27.80 -15.97 10.64
C ARG A 692 28.40 -17.15 11.41
N ASN A 693 28.73 -16.92 12.70
CA ASN A 693 29.35 -17.92 13.57
C ASN A 693 28.39 -18.50 14.63
N LEU A 694 27.13 -18.07 14.63
CA LEU A 694 26.11 -18.61 15.53
C LEU A 694 25.57 -19.91 14.95
N ARG A 695 25.29 -20.87 15.83
CA ARG A 695 24.57 -22.09 15.46
C ARG A 695 23.08 -21.82 15.65
N GLU A 696 22.27 -22.30 14.71
CA GLU A 696 20.82 -22.31 14.89
C GLU A 696 20.46 -22.97 16.22
N PRO A 697 19.50 -22.42 16.98
CA PRO A 697 19.05 -23.05 18.22
C PRO A 697 18.50 -24.45 17.91
N GLU A 698 18.84 -25.43 18.74
CA GLU A 698 18.30 -26.78 18.61
C GLU A 698 16.87 -26.80 19.18
N GLU A 699 15.90 -26.33 18.39
CA GLU A 699 14.48 -26.41 18.73
C GLU A 699 13.96 -27.82 18.44
N THR A 700 14.28 -28.79 19.31
CA THR A 700 13.57 -30.07 19.29
C THR A 700 12.23 -29.88 20.01
N PRO A 701 11.09 -29.95 19.31
CA PRO A 701 9.81 -29.69 19.95
C PRO A 701 9.55 -30.72 21.05
N ARG A 702 9.29 -30.24 22.27
CA ARG A 702 9.08 -31.12 23.41
C ARG A 702 7.73 -31.81 23.26
N LEU A 703 7.72 -33.15 23.23
CA LEU A 703 6.47 -33.90 23.33
C LEU A 703 6.01 -33.92 24.79
N LEU A 704 4.86 -33.29 25.05
CA LEU A 704 4.22 -33.39 26.36
C LEU A 704 3.55 -34.77 26.51
N PRO A 705 3.60 -35.41 27.68
CA PRO A 705 2.76 -36.57 27.97
C PRO A 705 1.29 -36.20 27.81
N ASP A 706 0.46 -37.11 27.30
CA ASP A 706 -0.99 -36.90 27.27
C ASP A 706 -1.54 -36.88 28.70
N PRO A 707 -2.00 -35.71 29.21
CA PRO A 707 -2.53 -35.61 30.56
C PRO A 707 -4.02 -35.95 30.59
N CYS A 708 -4.66 -36.11 29.42
CA CYS A 708 -6.09 -36.40 29.32
C CYS A 708 -6.34 -37.88 29.58
N PRO A 709 -7.16 -38.24 30.57
CA PRO A 709 -7.60 -39.61 30.78
C PRO A 709 -8.54 -40.08 29.66
N ASP A 710 -8.61 -41.39 29.43
CA ASP A 710 -9.47 -42.00 28.40
C ASP A 710 -10.98 -41.86 28.70
N ALA A 711 -11.35 -41.65 29.96
CA ALA A 711 -12.74 -41.47 30.38
C ALA A 711 -13.12 -39.98 30.48
N PRO A 712 -14.37 -39.59 30.11
CA PRO A 712 -14.85 -38.22 30.27
C PRO A 712 -14.76 -37.76 31.72
N GLN A 713 -14.13 -36.61 31.96
CA GLN A 713 -14.07 -36.00 33.30
C GLN A 713 -15.25 -35.05 33.50
N PRO A 714 -15.89 -35.05 34.68
CA PRO A 714 -16.87 -34.02 35.02
C PRO A 714 -16.20 -32.65 35.13
N LEU A 715 -16.93 -31.59 34.80
CA LEU A 715 -16.46 -30.22 35.00
C LEU A 715 -16.56 -29.87 36.49
N GLU A 716 -15.44 -29.92 37.22
CA GLU A 716 -15.40 -29.71 38.68
C GLU A 716 -15.18 -28.26 39.10
N ALA A 717 -14.56 -27.44 38.23
CA ALA A 717 -14.31 -26.04 38.50
C ALA A 717 -14.11 -25.22 37.22
N ILE A 718 -14.30 -23.90 37.33
CA ILE A 718 -14.05 -22.92 36.26
C ILE A 718 -13.17 -21.81 36.82
N VAL A 719 -12.10 -21.45 36.09
CA VAL A 719 -11.37 -20.19 36.32
C VAL A 719 -12.05 -19.10 35.50
N PHE A 720 -12.29 -17.94 36.08
CA PHE A 720 -12.93 -16.82 35.41
C PHE A 720 -12.51 -15.48 36.01
N VAL A 721 -12.90 -14.39 35.37
CA VAL A 721 -12.68 -13.02 35.85
C VAL A 721 -13.98 -12.45 36.39
N LYS A 722 -13.92 -11.83 37.57
CA LYS A 722 -15.00 -10.93 38.07
C LYS A 722 -14.55 -9.49 37.89
N GLY A 723 -15.31 -8.72 37.13
CA GLY A 723 -15.00 -7.32 36.85
C GLY A 723 -16.18 -6.37 36.96
N ASP A 724 -15.96 -5.11 36.58
CA ASP A 724 -16.99 -4.09 36.64
C ASP A 724 -18.03 -4.25 35.51
N ASN A 725 -19.31 -4.08 35.85
CA ASN A 725 -20.42 -4.05 34.89
C ASN A 725 -20.33 -2.83 33.95
N ASN A 726 -19.74 -1.74 34.41
CA ASN A 726 -19.45 -0.59 33.59
C ASN A 726 -18.08 -0.74 32.92
N LEU A 727 -18.02 -0.69 31.59
CA LEU A 727 -16.77 -0.64 30.84
C LEU A 727 -16.20 0.79 30.91
N PRO A 728 -15.09 1.05 31.63
CA PRO A 728 -14.59 2.41 31.84
C PRO A 728 -14.13 3.06 30.53
N ASN A 729 -14.47 4.35 30.37
CA ASN A 729 -14.04 5.18 29.24
C ASN A 729 -12.65 5.77 29.50
N THR A 730 -11.61 4.95 29.39
CA THR A 730 -10.23 5.41 29.59
C THR A 730 -9.66 6.17 28.40
N LEU A 731 -10.27 6.06 27.21
CA LEU A 731 -9.69 6.56 25.94
C LEU A 731 -10.63 7.41 25.08
N GLY A 732 -11.83 7.78 25.54
CA GLY A 732 -12.79 8.58 24.78
C GLY A 732 -13.32 7.93 23.48
N THR A 733 -12.97 6.68 23.18
CA THR A 733 -13.32 5.95 21.95
C THR A 733 -14.46 4.95 22.14
N VAL A 734 -15.00 4.83 23.37
CA VAL A 734 -15.93 3.76 23.72
C VAL A 734 -17.24 3.83 22.92
N GLU A 735 -17.65 4.97 22.37
CA GLU A 735 -18.81 5.01 21.43
C GLU A 735 -18.62 4.07 20.21
N GLN A 736 -17.38 3.77 19.83
CA GLN A 736 -17.02 2.87 18.73
C GLN A 736 -16.76 1.42 19.18
N ALA A 737 -16.77 1.17 20.48
CA ALA A 737 -16.48 -0.12 21.09
C ALA A 737 -17.78 -0.93 21.26
N ASP A 738 -17.71 -2.25 21.11
CA ASP A 738 -18.85 -3.14 21.31
C ASP A 738 -19.19 -3.22 22.79
N ARG A 739 -20.12 -2.37 23.21
CA ARG A 739 -20.51 -2.22 24.61
C ARG A 739 -20.92 -3.56 25.27
N TRP A 740 -21.41 -4.54 24.52
CA TRP A 740 -21.99 -5.77 25.07
C TRP A 740 -20.98 -6.89 25.24
N ARG A 741 -20.20 -7.20 24.20
CA ARG A 741 -19.36 -8.41 24.15
C ARG A 741 -17.94 -8.18 24.65
N GLN A 742 -17.52 -6.94 24.74
CA GLN A 742 -16.10 -6.63 24.81
C GLN A 742 -15.58 -6.80 26.26
N THR A 743 -14.85 -7.89 26.47
CA THR A 743 -14.06 -8.15 27.70
C THR A 743 -12.62 -7.68 27.53
N TYR A 744 -12.15 -7.76 26.28
CA TYR A 744 -10.87 -7.30 25.78
C TYR A 744 -11.04 -6.77 24.35
N ALA A 745 -10.36 -5.67 23.99
CA ALA A 745 -10.17 -5.32 22.59
C ALA A 745 -8.99 -4.38 22.38
N VAL A 746 -8.13 -4.69 21.41
CA VAL A 746 -7.31 -3.67 20.77
C VAL A 746 -8.14 -2.97 19.68
N THR A 747 -9.05 -2.10 20.09
CA THR A 747 -9.72 -1.15 19.17
C THR A 747 -8.68 -0.24 18.51
N ASP A 748 -9.07 0.52 17.47
CA ASP A 748 -8.23 1.55 16.84
C ASP A 748 -7.26 2.17 17.86
N SER A 749 -7.70 2.62 19.05
CA SER A 749 -6.87 3.34 20.04
C SER A 749 -6.02 2.56 21.06
N GLY A 750 -5.88 1.23 20.98
CA GLY A 750 -5.15 0.42 21.97
C GLY A 750 -6.06 -0.51 22.79
N PRO A 751 -5.49 -1.27 23.75
CA PRO A 751 -6.23 -2.31 24.45
C PRO A 751 -7.20 -1.71 25.50
N VAL A 752 -8.49 -1.93 25.29
CA VAL A 752 -9.60 -1.59 26.19
C VAL A 752 -10.02 -2.87 26.90
N TYR A 753 -10.05 -2.85 28.22
CA TYR A 753 -10.44 -3.99 29.04
C TYR A 753 -11.68 -3.66 29.85
N ARG A 754 -12.51 -4.67 30.05
CA ARG A 754 -13.39 -4.70 31.20
C ARG A 754 -12.52 -4.91 32.43
N ALA A 755 -12.61 -4.01 33.40
CA ALA A 755 -11.73 -4.03 34.57
C ALA A 755 -12.09 -5.20 35.49
N GLY A 756 -11.26 -6.25 35.54
CA GLY A 756 -11.33 -7.30 36.56
C GLY A 756 -10.12 -7.24 37.49
N ALA A 757 -10.32 -7.18 38.81
CA ALA A 757 -9.19 -7.01 39.73
C ALA A 757 -8.42 -8.31 40.00
N ASN A 758 -9.10 -9.46 39.95
CA ASN A 758 -8.55 -10.76 40.32
C ASN A 758 -9.19 -11.91 39.52
N LEU A 759 -8.46 -13.03 39.42
CA LEU A 759 -8.98 -14.30 38.94
C LEU A 759 -9.73 -15.02 40.07
N PHE A 760 -10.80 -15.73 39.70
CA PHE A 760 -11.63 -16.50 40.61
C PHE A 760 -11.76 -17.94 40.13
N LEU A 761 -11.89 -18.85 41.09
CA LEU A 761 -12.19 -20.25 40.89
C LEU A 761 -13.62 -20.50 41.36
N LEU A 762 -14.52 -20.86 40.44
CA LEU A 762 -15.88 -21.29 40.75
C LEU A 762 -15.91 -22.79 41.02
N ARG A 763 -16.36 -23.20 42.20
CA ARG A 763 -16.49 -24.61 42.57
C ARG A 763 -17.71 -24.87 43.47
N PRO A 764 -18.57 -25.86 43.15
CA PRO A 764 -18.76 -26.47 41.83
C PRO A 764 -19.33 -25.47 40.80
N PRO A 765 -19.22 -25.72 39.48
CA PRO A 765 -19.65 -24.80 38.43
C PRO A 765 -21.16 -24.88 38.19
N LYS A 766 -21.92 -24.28 39.11
CA LYS A 766 -23.39 -24.19 39.08
C LYS A 766 -23.84 -22.89 39.78
N PRO A 767 -25.12 -22.47 39.64
CA PRO A 767 -25.55 -21.15 40.11
C PRO A 767 -25.33 -20.86 41.60
N ASP A 768 -25.32 -21.89 42.45
CA ASP A 768 -25.06 -21.82 43.89
C ASP A 768 -23.62 -22.19 44.28
N GLY A 769 -22.70 -22.26 43.31
CA GLY A 769 -21.28 -22.52 43.51
C GLY A 769 -20.54 -21.38 44.21
N GLU A 770 -19.42 -21.70 44.87
CA GLU A 770 -18.59 -20.71 45.56
C GLU A 770 -17.53 -20.14 44.60
N ALA A 771 -17.46 -18.81 44.48
CA ALA A 771 -16.42 -18.10 43.73
C ALA A 771 -15.27 -17.71 44.67
N ILE A 772 -14.15 -18.42 44.57
CA ILE A 772 -12.99 -18.30 45.46
C ILE A 772 -11.89 -17.48 44.75
N PRO A 773 -11.34 -16.40 45.35
CA PRO A 773 -10.23 -15.66 44.74
C PRO A 773 -9.00 -16.56 44.53
N LEU A 774 -8.56 -16.71 43.29
CA LEU A 774 -7.33 -17.41 42.91
C LEU A 774 -6.12 -16.47 43.00
N THR A 775 -6.31 -15.19 42.66
CA THR A 775 -5.32 -14.13 42.88
C THR A 775 -5.82 -13.12 43.93
N ARG A 776 -4.91 -12.33 44.51
CA ARG A 776 -5.21 -11.32 45.54
C ARG A 776 -4.40 -10.03 45.31
N PHE A 777 -4.47 -9.48 44.12
CA PHE A 777 -3.85 -8.20 43.80
C PHE A 777 -4.56 -7.06 44.53
N PRO A 778 -3.79 -6.12 45.12
CA PRO A 778 -4.36 -4.95 45.81
C PRO A 778 -4.86 -3.88 44.83
N ASP A 779 -4.36 -3.91 43.59
CA ASP A 779 -4.62 -2.92 42.56
C ASP A 779 -4.46 -3.51 41.14
N GLY A 780 -4.90 -2.74 40.16
CA GLY A 780 -4.75 -3.06 38.75
C GLY A 780 -5.85 -3.98 38.21
N TYR A 781 -5.52 -4.63 37.10
CA TYR A 781 -6.46 -5.37 36.28
C TYR A 781 -5.82 -6.68 35.82
N VAL A 782 -6.63 -7.73 35.71
CA VAL A 782 -6.29 -9.03 35.12
C VAL A 782 -7.24 -9.38 33.99
N GLY A 783 -6.79 -10.24 33.08
CA GLY A 783 -7.61 -10.76 31.99
C GLY A 783 -6.96 -11.94 31.28
N GLU A 784 -7.70 -12.49 30.32
CA GLU A 784 -7.31 -13.53 29.37
C GLU A 784 -6.64 -14.76 30.03
N PRO A 785 -7.25 -15.39 31.05
CA PRO A 785 -6.72 -16.62 31.62
C PRO A 785 -6.75 -17.76 30.58
N GLU A 786 -5.73 -18.61 30.59
CA GLU A 786 -5.67 -19.86 29.83
C GLU A 786 -5.00 -20.95 30.67
N LEU A 787 -5.56 -22.16 30.66
CA LEU A 787 -5.02 -23.30 31.40
C LEU A 787 -4.05 -24.13 30.56
N SER A 788 -3.00 -24.61 31.22
CA SER A 788 -2.11 -25.63 30.66
C SER A 788 -2.88 -26.88 30.25
N TRP A 789 -2.30 -27.69 29.36
CA TRP A 789 -2.94 -28.92 28.87
C TRP A 789 -3.30 -29.90 30.00
N ASP A 790 -2.54 -29.92 31.08
CA ASP A 790 -2.82 -30.73 32.29
C ASP A 790 -3.75 -30.04 33.31
N ALA A 791 -4.23 -28.83 33.01
CA ALA A 791 -5.06 -27.98 33.86
C ALA A 791 -4.49 -27.69 35.26
N ARG A 792 -3.17 -27.68 35.42
CA ARG A 792 -2.50 -27.37 36.70
C ARG A 792 -2.00 -25.94 36.81
N GLN A 793 -1.74 -25.29 35.68
CA GLN A 793 -1.19 -23.94 35.61
C GLN A 793 -2.15 -23.03 34.85
N VAL A 794 -2.25 -21.78 35.29
CA VAL A 794 -2.96 -20.70 34.61
C VAL A 794 -1.94 -19.68 34.16
N VAL A 795 -1.95 -19.32 32.88
CA VAL A 795 -1.29 -18.11 32.36
C VAL A 795 -2.35 -17.05 32.13
N PHE A 796 -2.03 -15.80 32.42
CA PHE A 796 -2.98 -14.68 32.33
C PHE A 796 -2.24 -13.36 32.12
N THR A 797 -2.96 -12.30 31.82
CA THR A 797 -2.42 -10.95 31.64
C THR A 797 -2.75 -10.08 32.85
N ARG A 798 -1.83 -9.18 33.20
CA ARG A 798 -2.03 -8.21 34.28
C ARG A 798 -1.42 -6.85 33.95
N ARG A 799 -2.09 -5.78 34.38
CA ARG A 799 -1.56 -4.41 34.43
C ARG A 799 -1.83 -3.78 35.80
N GLY A 800 -0.83 -3.14 36.42
CA GLY A 800 -1.01 -2.38 37.67
C GLY A 800 -1.79 -1.08 37.48
N GLN A 801 -2.23 -0.42 38.56
CA GLN A 801 -3.00 0.84 38.43
C GLN A 801 -2.14 2.00 37.88
N LEU A 802 -0.86 2.07 38.28
CA LEU A 802 0.11 3.09 37.87
C LEU A 802 1.07 2.60 36.78
N ASP A 803 1.03 1.31 36.48
CA ASP A 803 1.81 0.71 35.40
C ASP A 803 0.98 0.77 34.11
N PRO A 804 1.43 1.49 33.07
CA PRO A 804 0.68 1.56 31.82
C PRO A 804 0.78 0.25 31.01
N TRP A 805 1.68 -0.69 31.34
CA TRP A 805 2.02 -1.85 30.53
C TRP A 805 1.33 -3.13 31.00
N TRP A 806 1.00 -4.00 30.03
CA TRP A 806 0.38 -5.31 30.30
C TRP A 806 1.46 -6.38 30.25
N HIS A 807 1.46 -7.28 31.23
CA HIS A 807 2.44 -8.34 31.39
C HIS A 807 1.79 -9.70 31.49
N ILE A 808 2.48 -10.74 31.03
CA ILE A 808 2.10 -12.14 31.22
C ILE A 808 2.53 -12.61 32.61
N TRP A 809 1.63 -13.28 33.29
CA TRP A 809 1.82 -13.90 34.60
C TRP A 809 1.42 -15.36 34.56
N ARG A 810 1.93 -16.13 35.52
CA ARG A 810 1.61 -17.54 35.75
C ARG A 810 1.26 -17.77 37.21
N ILE A 811 0.34 -18.69 37.46
CA ILE A 811 -0.01 -19.19 38.80
C ILE A 811 -0.49 -20.64 38.71
N GLY A 812 -0.31 -21.43 39.77
CA GLY A 812 -0.97 -22.73 39.92
C GLY A 812 -2.47 -22.59 40.13
N VAL A 813 -3.26 -23.57 39.68
CA VAL A 813 -4.72 -23.62 39.94
C VAL A 813 -5.03 -23.77 41.44
N ASP A 814 -4.05 -24.21 42.24
CA ASP A 814 -4.10 -24.23 43.70
C ASP A 814 -3.78 -22.87 44.36
N GLY A 815 -3.44 -21.84 43.57
CA GLY A 815 -3.06 -20.50 44.02
C GLY A 815 -1.57 -20.35 44.37
N SER A 816 -0.74 -21.38 44.17
CA SER A 816 0.70 -21.32 44.43
C SER A 816 1.51 -20.79 43.23
N GLY A 817 2.77 -20.40 43.45
CA GLY A 817 3.71 -20.13 42.34
C GLY A 817 3.38 -18.92 41.45
N LEU A 818 2.78 -17.86 42.01
CA LEU A 818 2.49 -16.62 41.28
C LEU A 818 3.79 -15.94 40.82
N GLU A 819 3.94 -15.75 39.51
CA GLU A 819 5.17 -15.23 38.88
C GLU A 819 4.85 -14.36 37.65
N GLN A 820 5.61 -13.28 37.47
CA GLN A 820 5.58 -12.42 36.28
C GLN A 820 6.61 -12.93 35.26
N LEU A 821 6.18 -13.21 34.03
CA LEU A 821 7.03 -13.80 32.98
C LEU A 821 7.58 -12.77 31.98
N THR A 822 7.01 -11.57 31.92
CA THR A 822 7.42 -10.52 30.97
C THR A 822 7.53 -9.16 31.66
N ASP A 823 8.43 -8.29 31.21
CA ASP A 823 8.69 -6.97 31.76
C ASP A 823 8.81 -5.87 30.68
N GLY A 824 9.22 -4.66 31.06
CA GLY A 824 9.57 -3.56 30.15
C GLY A 824 8.39 -2.75 29.60
N PRO A 825 8.65 -1.70 28.81
CA PRO A 825 7.63 -0.75 28.34
C PRO A 825 6.81 -1.28 27.14
N TYR A 826 6.24 -2.49 27.27
CA TYR A 826 5.54 -3.18 26.20
C TYR A 826 4.27 -3.85 26.73
N HIS A 827 3.21 -3.83 25.92
CA HIS A 827 2.05 -4.69 26.17
C HIS A 827 2.39 -6.13 25.79
N SER A 828 2.04 -7.08 26.65
CA SER A 828 2.09 -8.53 26.45
C SER A 828 0.76 -9.11 26.91
N VAL A 829 -0.02 -9.66 25.98
CA VAL A 829 -1.47 -9.90 26.14
C VAL A 829 -1.90 -11.19 25.43
N GLY A 830 -3.07 -11.75 25.77
CA GLY A 830 -3.67 -12.94 25.16
C GLY A 830 -2.77 -14.19 25.12
N PRO A 831 -2.29 -14.72 26.26
CA PRO A 831 -1.44 -15.90 26.27
C PRO A 831 -2.21 -17.18 25.96
N ALA A 832 -1.59 -18.10 25.21
CA ALA A 832 -2.06 -19.46 25.00
C ALA A 832 -0.91 -20.48 25.05
N TRP A 833 -1.23 -21.70 25.49
CA TRP A 833 -0.26 -22.79 25.55
C TRP A 833 -0.11 -23.49 24.19
N LEU A 834 1.13 -23.62 23.73
CA LEU A 834 1.48 -24.43 22.56
C LEU A 834 1.54 -25.93 22.92
N PRO A 835 1.41 -26.84 21.94
CA PRO A 835 1.42 -28.28 22.20
C PRO A 835 2.73 -28.82 22.80
N ASP A 836 3.83 -28.07 22.64
CA ASP A 836 5.15 -28.40 23.20
C ASP A 836 5.41 -27.77 24.59
N GLY A 837 4.42 -27.06 25.13
CA GLY A 837 4.50 -26.38 26.43
C GLY A 837 5.14 -24.99 26.38
N ARG A 838 5.49 -24.47 25.20
CA ARG A 838 5.78 -23.03 25.05
C ARG A 838 4.51 -22.20 25.20
N ILE A 839 4.68 -20.88 25.35
CA ILE A 839 3.59 -19.91 25.45
C ILE A 839 3.64 -18.99 24.24
N VAL A 840 2.53 -18.88 23.51
CA VAL A 840 2.32 -17.84 22.48
C VAL A 840 1.48 -16.71 23.06
N PHE A 841 1.77 -15.46 22.69
CA PHE A 841 1.03 -14.29 23.15
C PHE A 841 1.23 -13.12 22.17
N ALA A 842 0.35 -12.13 22.22
CA ALA A 842 0.50 -10.90 21.44
C ALA A 842 1.35 -9.86 22.19
N SER A 843 2.25 -9.16 21.50
CA SER A 843 3.11 -8.16 22.14
C SER A 843 3.39 -6.93 21.26
N SER A 844 3.49 -5.76 21.90
CA SER A 844 3.90 -4.51 21.23
C SER A 844 5.42 -4.37 21.05
N ARG A 845 6.21 -5.42 21.36
CA ARG A 845 7.65 -5.49 21.09
C ARG A 845 8.01 -5.48 19.61
N ALA A 846 7.03 -5.62 18.71
CA ALA A 846 7.22 -5.31 17.29
C ALA A 846 7.87 -3.92 17.10
N GLY A 847 7.49 -2.95 17.94
CA GLY A 847 8.03 -1.59 17.90
C GLY A 847 7.57 -0.82 16.66
N ILE A 848 6.36 -1.11 16.19
CA ILE A 848 5.72 -0.55 14.99
C ILE A 848 4.39 0.09 15.39
N ARG A 849 3.92 1.02 14.56
CA ARG A 849 2.66 1.74 14.66
C ARG A 849 1.84 1.60 13.38
N ASP A 850 0.52 1.63 13.53
CA ASP A 850 -0.38 1.41 12.40
C ASP A 850 -0.49 2.61 11.46
N GLU A 851 -0.90 2.34 10.22
CA GLU A 851 -1.04 3.34 9.15
C GLU A 851 -2.23 4.28 9.35
N TYR A 852 -3.12 3.95 10.31
CA TYR A 852 -4.39 4.65 10.52
C TYR A 852 -4.18 5.86 11.44
N HIS A 853 -4.04 5.64 12.75
CA HIS A 853 -3.71 6.71 13.70
C HIS A 853 -2.47 6.40 14.52
N GLY A 854 -1.48 5.73 13.92
CA GLY A 854 -0.15 5.59 14.51
C GLY A 854 -0.19 4.90 15.88
N TYR A 855 -1.17 4.04 16.12
CA TYR A 855 -1.28 3.35 17.40
C TYR A 855 -0.31 2.17 17.45
N PRO A 856 0.18 1.78 18.64
CA PRO A 856 1.09 0.64 18.76
C PRO A 856 0.49 -0.63 18.15
N CYS A 857 1.26 -1.27 17.27
CA CYS A 857 0.92 -2.57 16.70
C CYS A 857 1.29 -3.69 17.68
N THR A 858 0.60 -4.83 17.57
CA THR A 858 0.98 -6.07 18.24
C THR A 858 1.31 -7.15 17.21
N ALA A 859 2.33 -7.94 17.53
CA ALA A 859 2.70 -9.14 16.81
C ALA A 859 2.68 -10.34 17.77
N LEU A 860 2.53 -11.55 17.23
CA LEU A 860 2.64 -12.76 18.05
C LEU A 860 4.10 -13.07 18.38
N CYS A 861 4.35 -13.40 19.64
CA CYS A 861 5.63 -13.85 20.17
C CYS A 861 5.47 -15.22 20.81
N VAL A 862 6.54 -15.99 20.83
CA VAL A 862 6.66 -17.25 21.56
C VAL A 862 7.76 -17.12 22.61
N MET A 863 7.56 -17.77 23.76
CA MET A 863 8.56 -17.92 24.82
C MET A 863 8.47 -19.30 25.48
N ASN A 864 9.52 -19.68 26.19
CA ASN A 864 9.51 -20.84 27.07
C ASN A 864 8.58 -20.60 28.27
N PRO A 865 8.10 -21.67 28.93
CA PRO A 865 7.23 -21.55 30.10
C PRO A 865 7.82 -20.77 31.29
N ASP A 866 9.14 -20.57 31.32
CA ASP A 866 9.87 -19.79 32.33
C ASP A 866 10.12 -18.32 31.91
N GLY A 867 9.56 -17.88 30.78
CA GLY A 867 9.74 -16.53 30.25
C GLY A 867 11.02 -16.35 29.41
N THR A 868 11.87 -17.37 29.27
CA THR A 868 13.08 -17.30 28.45
C THR A 868 12.79 -17.49 26.96
N ASP A 869 13.78 -17.17 26.12
CA ASP A 869 13.71 -17.30 24.66
C ASP A 869 12.51 -16.59 24.00
N LEU A 870 12.14 -15.41 24.51
CA LEU A 870 11.10 -14.58 23.91
C LEU A 870 11.51 -14.07 22.52
N HIS A 871 10.76 -14.42 21.49
CA HIS A 871 10.98 -13.94 20.13
C HIS A 871 9.68 -13.82 19.30
N PRO A 872 9.62 -12.89 18.33
CA PRO A 872 8.44 -12.73 17.47
C PRO A 872 8.36 -13.88 16.45
N VAL A 873 7.12 -14.32 16.18
CA VAL A 873 6.76 -15.33 15.18
C VAL A 873 5.83 -14.78 14.09
N ALA A 874 5.34 -13.55 14.24
CA ALA A 874 4.56 -12.85 13.22
C ALA A 874 5.05 -11.40 13.04
N THR A 875 4.70 -10.78 11.92
CA THR A 875 4.94 -9.35 11.67
C THR A 875 3.74 -8.75 10.94
N ASN A 876 3.22 -7.63 11.43
CA ASN A 876 2.07 -6.95 10.85
C ASN A 876 2.07 -5.45 11.23
N ILE A 877 1.54 -4.60 10.34
CA ILE A 877 1.27 -3.17 10.58
C ILE A 877 -0.19 -2.95 10.97
N GLY A 878 -0.62 -3.76 11.93
CA GLY A 878 -1.96 -3.79 12.49
C GLY A 878 -1.88 -4.41 13.87
N ARG A 879 -2.70 -5.42 14.15
CA ARG A 879 -2.57 -6.21 15.37
C ARG A 879 -2.86 -7.67 15.11
N ASP A 880 -1.96 -8.52 15.53
CA ASP A 880 -2.17 -9.95 15.59
C ASP A 880 -2.46 -10.31 17.05
N ASN A 881 -3.69 -10.75 17.32
CA ASN A 881 -4.22 -10.92 18.67
C ASN A 881 -5.03 -12.21 18.80
N GLU A 882 -5.42 -12.52 20.04
CA GLU A 882 -6.32 -13.62 20.39
C GLU A 882 -5.84 -14.97 19.83
N PRO A 883 -4.56 -15.36 20.06
CA PRO A 883 -4.06 -16.63 19.57
C PRO A 883 -4.79 -17.81 20.23
N ALA A 884 -5.15 -18.80 19.43
CA ALA A 884 -5.72 -20.07 19.88
C ALA A 884 -5.09 -21.23 19.09
N VAL A 885 -4.87 -22.36 19.75
CA VAL A 885 -4.23 -23.52 19.12
C VAL A 885 -5.28 -24.44 18.50
N LEU A 886 -5.15 -24.69 17.20
CA LEU A 886 -5.99 -25.59 16.42
C LEU A 886 -5.68 -27.07 16.72
N ALA A 887 -6.62 -27.96 16.39
CA ALA A 887 -6.45 -29.41 16.58
C ALA A 887 -5.28 -30.00 15.78
N ASP A 888 -4.86 -29.34 14.70
CA ASP A 888 -3.67 -29.71 13.93
C ASP A 888 -2.38 -29.09 14.48
N GLY A 889 -2.43 -28.29 15.55
CA GLY A 889 -1.26 -27.67 16.17
C GLY A 889 -0.85 -26.31 15.61
N ARG A 890 -1.57 -25.79 14.60
CA ARG A 890 -1.39 -24.41 14.13
C ARG A 890 -1.96 -23.41 15.14
N ILE A 891 -1.43 -22.20 15.13
CA ILE A 891 -2.00 -21.06 15.86
C ILE A 891 -2.99 -20.37 14.94
N ALA A 892 -4.26 -20.29 15.32
CA ALA A 892 -5.24 -19.39 14.73
C ALA A 892 -5.29 -18.07 15.51
N PHE A 893 -5.49 -16.95 14.83
CA PHE A 893 -5.50 -15.63 15.46
C PHE A 893 -6.32 -14.62 14.66
N SER A 894 -6.75 -13.55 15.33
CA SER A 894 -7.41 -12.42 14.69
C SER A 894 -6.36 -11.40 14.26
N ARG A 895 -6.40 -10.98 12.99
CA ARG A 895 -5.54 -9.94 12.43
C ARG A 895 -6.35 -8.69 12.10
N LEU A 896 -5.95 -7.55 12.65
CA LEU A 896 -6.42 -6.24 12.20
C LEU A 896 -5.70 -5.87 10.91
N GLU A 897 -6.45 -5.86 9.82
CA GLU A 897 -6.03 -5.35 8.53
C GLU A 897 -6.49 -3.89 8.41
N VAL A 898 -5.51 -2.98 8.29
CA VAL A 898 -5.75 -1.55 8.16
C VAL A 898 -5.84 -1.22 6.67
N PHE A 899 -6.90 -0.51 6.28
CA PHE A 899 -7.15 -0.18 4.88
C PHE A 899 -7.13 -1.38 3.94
N TYR A 900 -7.62 -2.57 4.28
CA TYR A 900 -7.68 -3.67 3.31
C TYR A 900 -8.58 -3.34 2.11
N SER A 901 -9.76 -2.76 2.36
CA SER A 901 -10.74 -2.30 1.35
C SER A 901 -11.06 -0.80 1.55
N ARG A 902 -12.08 -0.24 0.88
CA ARG A 902 -12.63 1.11 1.21
C ARG A 902 -13.08 1.22 2.69
N ASN A 903 -13.20 0.09 3.40
CA ASN A 903 -13.47 0.03 4.83
C ASN A 903 -12.21 0.31 5.65
N LYS A 904 -12.32 1.25 6.59
CA LYS A 904 -11.20 1.79 7.38
C LYS A 904 -10.35 0.70 8.06
N THR A 905 -10.99 -0.23 8.77
CA THR A 905 -10.33 -1.35 9.45
C THR A 905 -11.19 -2.63 9.37
N GLU A 906 -10.56 -3.80 9.25
CA GLU A 906 -11.22 -5.12 9.19
C GLU A 906 -10.47 -6.14 10.05
N LEU A 907 -11.17 -7.05 10.73
CA LEU A 907 -10.57 -8.15 11.49
C LEU A 907 -10.79 -9.47 10.75
N THR A 908 -9.71 -10.14 10.37
CA THR A 908 -9.70 -11.39 9.61
C THR A 908 -9.13 -12.54 10.43
N LEU A 909 -9.48 -13.78 10.06
CA LEU A 909 -8.97 -14.98 10.72
C LEU A 909 -7.76 -15.52 9.96
N HIS A 910 -6.64 -15.66 10.66
CA HIS A 910 -5.40 -16.21 10.14
C HIS A 910 -5.03 -17.51 10.86
N ALA A 911 -4.13 -18.29 10.25
CA ALA A 911 -3.39 -19.30 10.98
C ALA A 911 -1.96 -19.48 10.46
N MET A 912 -1.08 -19.93 11.34
CA MET A 912 0.34 -20.17 11.08
C MET A 912 0.88 -21.35 11.91
N HIS A 913 2.06 -21.85 11.58
CA HIS A 913 2.81 -22.75 12.45
C HIS A 913 3.34 -21.99 13.69
N PRO A 914 3.65 -22.70 14.79
CA PRO A 914 4.21 -22.10 16.01
C PRO A 914 5.51 -21.31 15.82
N ASP A 915 6.31 -21.59 14.78
CA ASP A 915 7.53 -20.85 14.43
C ASP A 915 7.28 -19.63 13.52
N GLY A 916 6.01 -19.39 13.17
CA GLY A 916 5.57 -18.31 12.29
C GLY A 916 5.47 -18.67 10.81
N THR A 917 5.96 -19.85 10.40
CA THR A 917 5.89 -20.25 8.99
C THR A 917 4.45 -20.56 8.60
N MET A 918 4.17 -20.55 7.29
CA MET A 918 2.85 -20.88 6.75
C MET A 918 1.72 -19.95 7.26
N ASP A 919 2.02 -18.68 7.57
CA ASP A 919 0.97 -17.66 7.85
C ASP A 919 0.06 -17.48 6.62
N LEU A 920 -1.21 -17.82 6.76
CA LEU A 920 -2.21 -17.77 5.72
C LEU A 920 -3.53 -17.20 6.27
N VAL A 921 -4.21 -16.38 5.47
CA VAL A 921 -5.56 -15.87 5.76
C VAL A 921 -6.56 -17.03 5.73
N LEU A 922 -7.02 -17.57 6.85
CA LEU A 922 -7.95 -18.71 6.84
C LEU A 922 -9.35 -18.34 6.34
N TYR A 923 -9.91 -17.20 6.75
CA TYR A 923 -11.28 -16.80 6.44
C TYR A 923 -11.48 -15.28 6.54
N GLY A 924 -12.34 -14.73 5.68
CA GLY A 924 -12.84 -13.35 5.81
C GLY A 924 -12.97 -12.62 4.48
N PRO A 925 -11.87 -12.31 3.77
CA PRO A 925 -11.89 -11.43 2.61
C PRO A 925 -12.89 -11.79 1.51
N GLU A 926 -13.05 -13.07 1.19
CA GLU A 926 -13.93 -13.57 0.15
C GLU A 926 -15.41 -13.53 0.58
N ARG A 927 -15.68 -13.39 1.88
CA ARG A 927 -17.01 -13.42 2.48
C ARG A 927 -17.55 -12.04 2.85
N ARG A 928 -16.88 -10.95 2.46
CA ARG A 928 -17.34 -9.57 2.73
C ARG A 928 -18.79 -9.32 2.33
N ARG A 929 -19.20 -9.76 1.13
CA ARG A 929 -20.57 -9.54 0.64
C ARG A 929 -21.61 -10.22 1.53
N TYR A 930 -21.28 -11.41 2.05
CA TYR A 930 -22.14 -12.14 2.99
C TYR A 930 -22.28 -11.34 4.30
N TRP A 931 -21.15 -10.96 4.92
CA TRP A 931 -21.15 -10.24 6.18
C TRP A 931 -21.79 -8.85 6.11
N ARG A 932 -21.64 -8.14 4.99
CA ARG A 932 -22.33 -6.88 4.73
C ARG A 932 -23.85 -7.04 4.65
N ALA A 933 -24.36 -8.18 4.20
CA ALA A 933 -25.80 -8.40 4.09
C ALA A 933 -26.48 -8.69 5.44
N LEU A 934 -25.71 -8.99 6.48
CA LEU A 934 -26.23 -9.30 7.82
C LEU A 934 -26.32 -8.07 8.74
N ASP A 935 -25.55 -7.00 8.46
CA ASP A 935 -25.45 -5.82 9.32
C ASP A 935 -25.73 -4.53 8.51
N HIS A 936 -26.92 -3.95 8.71
CA HIS A 936 -27.41 -2.71 8.06
C HIS A 936 -27.48 -1.56 9.08
N GLY A 937 -26.34 -1.17 9.67
CA GLY A 937 -26.31 -0.01 10.59
C GLY A 937 -26.95 1.26 10.00
N PRO A 938 -27.50 2.19 10.81
CA PRO A 938 -28.11 3.41 10.27
C PRO A 938 -27.15 4.27 9.42
N PRO A 939 -27.62 4.90 8.33
CA PRO A 939 -26.79 5.77 7.48
C PRO A 939 -26.19 6.95 8.25
N SER A 940 -24.90 7.22 8.03
CA SER A 940 -24.21 8.43 8.50
C SER A 940 -24.59 9.64 7.63
N PRO A 941 -24.89 10.81 8.23
CA PRO A 941 -25.18 12.05 7.49
C PRO A 941 -24.04 12.58 6.62
N ALA A 942 -22.79 12.15 6.86
CA ALA A 942 -21.62 12.75 6.21
C ALA A 942 -21.21 12.07 4.89
N ASP A 943 -21.63 10.82 4.64
CA ASP A 943 -21.10 10.01 3.51
C ASP A 943 -22.18 9.16 2.80
N GLU A 944 -23.48 9.28 3.12
CA GLU A 944 -24.56 8.38 2.65
C GLU A 944 -24.24 6.87 2.86
N GLN A 945 -23.29 6.56 3.75
CA GLN A 945 -22.87 5.20 4.10
C GLN A 945 -23.28 4.85 5.52
N GLU A 946 -23.87 3.67 5.67
CA GLU A 946 -24.33 2.98 6.88
C GLU A 946 -23.21 2.85 7.96
N ALA A 947 -23.52 3.15 9.22
CA ALA A 947 -22.66 3.01 10.41
C ALA A 947 -23.51 2.58 11.63
N PRO A 948 -23.01 1.78 12.60
CA PRO A 948 -21.91 2.23 13.46
C PRO A 948 -20.89 1.12 13.79
N LEU A 949 -19.76 1.51 14.38
CA LEU A 949 -18.56 0.72 14.71
C LEU A 949 -17.52 0.70 13.57
N THR A 950 -16.29 1.04 13.91
CA THR A 950 -15.18 1.35 12.97
C THR A 950 -14.71 0.16 12.13
N HIS A 951 -15.15 -1.06 12.47
CA HIS A 951 -14.94 -2.31 11.73
C HIS A 951 -16.14 -2.62 10.82
N ARG A 952 -16.14 -2.06 9.62
CA ARG A 952 -17.37 -1.87 8.84
C ARG A 952 -17.98 -3.13 8.20
N VAL A 953 -17.21 -4.21 8.01
CA VAL A 953 -17.72 -5.41 7.31
C VAL A 953 -17.24 -6.73 7.91
N LEU A 954 -15.93 -6.88 8.19
CA LEU A 954 -15.39 -8.11 8.78
C LEU A 954 -14.96 -7.85 10.22
N ARG A 955 -15.55 -8.62 11.14
CA ARG A 955 -15.22 -8.57 12.56
C ARG A 955 -15.12 -9.98 13.14
N ILE A 956 -14.03 -10.69 12.84
CA ILE A 956 -13.83 -12.08 13.29
C ILE A 956 -12.84 -12.08 14.46
N THR A 957 -13.31 -12.51 15.63
CA THR A 957 -12.55 -12.42 16.90
C THR A 957 -12.72 -13.70 17.73
N GLN A 958 -11.86 -13.85 18.73
CA GLN A 958 -11.88 -14.92 19.73
C GLN A 958 -11.96 -16.33 19.11
N PRO A 959 -11.05 -16.69 18.17
CA PRO A 959 -11.07 -18.00 17.55
C PRO A 959 -10.83 -19.10 18.60
N GLN A 960 -11.49 -20.24 18.44
CA GLN A 960 -11.32 -21.44 19.26
C GLN A 960 -11.44 -22.69 18.39
N ALA A 961 -10.62 -23.71 18.66
CA ALA A 961 -10.71 -24.99 17.97
C ALA A 961 -11.92 -25.80 18.46
N MET A 962 -12.75 -26.29 17.55
CA MET A 962 -13.79 -27.24 17.92
C MET A 962 -13.21 -28.65 18.17
N PRO A 963 -13.80 -29.46 19.06
CA PRO A 963 -13.36 -30.84 19.31
C PRO A 963 -13.43 -31.75 18.07
N ASP A 964 -14.24 -31.40 17.06
CA ASP A 964 -14.30 -32.12 15.79
C ASP A 964 -13.02 -31.98 14.94
N GLY A 965 -12.14 -31.04 15.28
CA GLY A 965 -10.89 -30.74 14.58
C GLY A 965 -11.07 -30.19 13.17
N GLN A 966 -12.31 -29.91 12.74
CA GLN A 966 -12.64 -29.46 11.39
C GLN A 966 -13.13 -28.02 11.35
N LYS A 967 -13.72 -27.54 12.45
CA LYS A 967 -14.32 -26.20 12.51
C LYS A 967 -13.60 -25.31 13.52
N ILE A 968 -13.65 -24.01 13.24
CA ILE A 968 -13.17 -22.97 14.14
C ILE A 968 -14.40 -22.21 14.62
N LEU A 969 -14.56 -22.13 15.93
CA LEU A 969 -15.53 -21.24 16.55
C LEU A 969 -14.94 -19.83 16.60
N ALA A 970 -15.74 -18.83 16.26
CA ALA A 970 -15.37 -17.42 16.39
C ALA A 970 -16.57 -16.57 16.78
N VAL A 971 -16.31 -15.38 17.31
CA VAL A 971 -17.32 -14.35 17.56
C VAL A 971 -17.31 -13.36 16.40
N THR A 972 -18.46 -13.17 15.76
CA THR A 972 -18.67 -12.28 14.61
C THR A 972 -19.81 -11.29 14.87
N GLN A 973 -20.08 -10.33 13.99
CA GLN A 973 -21.26 -9.45 14.18
C GLN A 973 -22.60 -10.21 14.31
N GLY A 974 -22.72 -11.41 13.72
CA GLY A 974 -23.85 -12.33 13.88
C GLY A 974 -23.76 -13.28 15.09
N GLY A 975 -22.95 -12.96 16.10
CA GLY A 975 -22.80 -13.79 17.29
C GLY A 975 -21.84 -14.98 17.11
N LEU A 976 -22.13 -16.11 17.77
CA LEU A 976 -21.31 -17.32 17.71
C LEU A 976 -21.38 -17.95 16.32
N THR A 977 -20.23 -18.13 15.68
CA THR A 977 -20.10 -18.59 14.30
C THR A 977 -19.13 -19.76 14.22
N LEU A 978 -19.52 -20.84 13.55
CA LEU A 978 -18.61 -21.89 13.12
C LEU A 978 -18.10 -21.59 11.71
N ILE A 979 -16.78 -21.63 11.52
CA ILE A 979 -16.09 -21.42 10.24
C ILE A 979 -15.44 -22.76 9.82
N GLY A 980 -15.60 -23.13 8.55
CA GLY A 980 -15.05 -24.37 7.99
C GLY A 980 -16.11 -25.44 7.65
N PRO A 981 -15.70 -26.59 7.09
CA PRO A 981 -14.32 -27.02 6.84
C PRO A 981 -13.67 -26.35 5.62
N LEU A 982 -14.44 -25.63 4.79
CA LEU A 982 -13.94 -24.84 3.66
C LEU A 982 -13.81 -23.36 4.03
N ARG A 983 -12.86 -22.65 3.40
CA ARG A 983 -12.51 -21.24 3.68
C ARG A 983 -13.61 -20.21 3.37
N ASP A 984 -14.73 -20.66 2.81
CA ASP A 984 -15.89 -19.84 2.42
C ASP A 984 -17.21 -20.35 3.01
N ARG A 985 -17.14 -21.18 4.05
CA ARG A 985 -18.30 -21.76 4.73
C ARG A 985 -18.36 -21.30 6.18
N GLU A 986 -19.53 -20.81 6.55
CA GLU A 986 -19.84 -20.39 7.91
C GLU A 986 -21.24 -20.87 8.34
N THR A 987 -21.45 -21.02 9.65
CA THR A 987 -22.75 -21.36 10.26
C THR A 987 -22.94 -20.52 11.52
N LEU A 988 -24.01 -19.72 11.54
CA LEU A 988 -24.42 -18.91 12.69
C LEU A 988 -25.23 -19.78 13.66
N LEU A 989 -24.81 -19.85 14.92
CA LEU A 989 -25.38 -20.78 15.90
C LEU A 989 -26.61 -20.24 16.65
N ALA A 990 -26.81 -18.92 16.70
CA ALA A 990 -27.83 -18.28 17.55
C ALA A 990 -28.58 -17.12 16.84
N LEU A 991 -28.93 -17.30 15.56
CA LEU A 991 -29.42 -16.22 14.69
C LEU A 991 -30.64 -15.46 15.24
N ASP A 992 -31.58 -16.16 15.88
CA ASP A 992 -32.81 -15.52 16.40
C ASP A 992 -32.58 -14.83 17.76
N ASP A 993 -31.67 -15.34 18.59
CA ASP A 993 -31.34 -14.80 19.91
C ASP A 993 -30.31 -13.66 19.85
N GLU A 994 -29.50 -13.59 18.78
CA GLU A 994 -28.46 -12.57 18.61
C GLU A 994 -29.01 -11.13 18.64
N LYS A 995 -30.29 -10.92 18.32
CA LYS A 995 -30.94 -9.60 18.38
C LYS A 995 -31.15 -9.14 19.82
N HIS A 996 -31.18 -10.08 20.75
CA HIS A 996 -31.52 -9.86 22.16
C HIS A 996 -30.33 -10.12 23.09
N ARG A 997 -29.37 -10.96 22.70
CA ARG A 997 -28.20 -11.31 23.50
C ARG A 997 -26.89 -11.14 22.75
N ALA A 998 -25.84 -10.95 23.52
CA ALA A 998 -24.48 -10.84 23.03
C ALA A 998 -23.61 -11.89 23.73
N TYR A 999 -22.83 -12.61 22.95
CA TYR A 999 -21.97 -13.72 23.39
C TYR A 999 -20.51 -13.32 23.28
N THR A 1000 -19.69 -13.74 24.24
CA THR A 1000 -18.25 -13.47 24.24
C THR A 1000 -17.46 -14.56 24.96
N THR A 1001 -16.15 -14.56 24.71
CA THR A 1001 -15.15 -15.43 25.35
C THR A 1001 -15.58 -16.90 25.35
N PRO A 1002 -16.00 -17.44 24.19
CA PRO A 1002 -16.43 -18.82 24.13
C PRO A 1002 -15.24 -19.77 24.34
N PHE A 1003 -15.53 -20.97 24.82
CA PHE A 1003 -14.59 -22.06 24.98
C PHE A 1003 -15.31 -23.39 24.72
N PRO A 1004 -14.91 -24.17 23.70
CA PRO A 1004 -15.50 -25.47 23.42
C PRO A 1004 -15.16 -26.51 24.50
N LEU A 1005 -16.17 -27.23 24.98
CA LEU A 1005 -16.04 -28.40 25.86
C LEU A 1005 -15.86 -29.68 25.02
N PRO A 1006 -15.28 -30.77 25.58
CA PRO A 1006 -15.02 -31.99 24.81
C PRO A 1006 -16.25 -32.66 24.18
N ASP A 1007 -17.45 -32.41 24.72
CA ASP A 1007 -18.72 -32.92 24.20
C ASP A 1007 -19.33 -32.04 23.10
N GLY A 1008 -18.67 -30.94 22.72
CA GLY A 1008 -19.12 -30.02 21.68
C GLY A 1008 -19.99 -28.86 22.17
N ARG A 1009 -20.38 -28.83 23.46
CA ARG A 1009 -21.04 -27.67 24.07
C ARG A 1009 -20.05 -26.53 24.27
N LEU A 1010 -20.55 -25.30 24.43
CA LEU A 1010 -19.74 -24.10 24.50
C LEU A 1010 -19.90 -23.42 25.86
N LEU A 1011 -18.82 -23.28 26.61
CA LEU A 1011 -18.78 -22.42 27.81
C LEU A 1011 -18.51 -20.98 27.37
N CYS A 1012 -19.37 -20.02 27.72
CA CYS A 1012 -19.24 -18.64 27.26
C CYS A 1012 -19.79 -17.63 28.26
N ALA A 1013 -19.49 -16.35 28.05
CA ALA A 1013 -20.12 -15.26 28.77
C ALA A 1013 -21.22 -14.61 27.91
N VAL A 1014 -22.36 -14.30 28.52
CA VAL A 1014 -23.55 -13.80 27.82
C VAL A 1014 -24.18 -12.63 28.56
N THR A 1015 -24.62 -11.62 27.82
CA THR A 1015 -25.41 -10.49 28.34
C THR A 1015 -26.59 -10.21 27.42
N ALA A 1016 -27.63 -9.55 27.95
CA ALA A 1016 -28.65 -8.93 27.12
C ALA A 1016 -28.08 -7.73 26.33
N LYS A 1017 -28.54 -7.55 25.09
CA LYS A 1017 -28.25 -6.37 24.26
C LYS A 1017 -29.13 -5.21 24.68
N ILE A 1018 -28.67 -4.43 25.65
CA ILE A 1018 -29.35 -3.24 26.16
C ILE A 1018 -28.59 -1.95 25.84
N PRO A 1019 -29.26 -0.82 25.59
CA PRO A 1019 -28.59 0.43 25.24
C PRO A 1019 -27.69 1.00 26.36
N GLU A 1020 -28.14 0.90 27.61
CA GLU A 1020 -27.50 1.47 28.81
C GLU A 1020 -26.30 0.64 29.25
N ARG A 1021 -25.12 1.25 29.30
CA ARG A 1021 -23.84 0.55 29.55
C ARG A 1021 -23.70 0.09 30.98
N GLU A 1022 -24.17 0.90 31.91
CA GLU A 1022 -24.16 0.66 33.34
C GLU A 1022 -25.07 -0.51 33.76
N LYS A 1023 -25.95 -0.96 32.85
CA LYS A 1023 -26.86 -2.09 33.10
C LYS A 1023 -26.34 -3.40 32.50
N ILE A 1024 -25.23 -3.39 31.77
CA ILE A 1024 -24.70 -4.58 31.10
C ILE A 1024 -24.21 -5.55 32.17
N ASP A 1025 -24.72 -6.78 32.11
CA ASP A 1025 -24.52 -7.82 33.12
C ASP A 1025 -24.08 -9.10 32.39
N LEU A 1026 -22.79 -9.42 32.48
CA LEU A 1026 -22.23 -10.63 31.88
C LEU A 1026 -22.29 -11.77 32.89
N GLY A 1027 -23.01 -12.82 32.53
CA GLY A 1027 -23.01 -14.09 33.28
C GLY A 1027 -22.30 -15.20 32.50
N LEU A 1028 -21.93 -16.27 33.21
CA LEU A 1028 -21.35 -17.49 32.66
C LEU A 1028 -22.44 -18.50 32.29
N TYR A 1029 -22.38 -19.03 31.08
CA TYR A 1029 -23.37 -19.96 30.54
C TYR A 1029 -22.71 -21.12 29.78
N VAL A 1030 -23.43 -22.23 29.70
CA VAL A 1030 -23.17 -23.29 28.71
C VAL A 1030 -24.22 -23.20 27.61
N PHE A 1031 -23.78 -23.06 26.38
CA PHE A 1031 -24.60 -23.07 25.17
C PHE A 1031 -24.45 -24.41 24.45
N ASP A 1032 -25.56 -25.05 24.10
CA ASP A 1032 -25.57 -26.27 23.30
C ASP A 1032 -25.87 -25.96 21.83
N PRO A 1033 -24.92 -26.16 20.90
CA PRO A 1033 -25.15 -25.88 19.49
C PRO A 1033 -26.20 -26.76 18.80
N SER A 1034 -26.55 -27.92 19.39
CA SER A 1034 -27.45 -28.90 18.77
C SER A 1034 -28.91 -28.52 18.88
N ASP A 1035 -29.31 -27.93 20.01
CA ASP A 1035 -30.68 -27.49 20.29
C ASP A 1035 -30.80 -25.99 20.61
N GLN A 1036 -29.68 -25.27 20.61
CA GLN A 1036 -29.54 -23.84 20.92
C GLN A 1036 -29.97 -23.49 22.35
N SER A 1037 -29.97 -24.46 23.27
CA SER A 1037 -30.24 -24.21 24.68
C SER A 1037 -29.11 -23.44 25.35
N LEU A 1038 -29.47 -22.58 26.31
CA LEU A 1038 -28.54 -21.75 27.07
C LEU A 1038 -28.77 -21.95 28.56
N GLU A 1039 -27.84 -22.64 29.23
CA GLU A 1039 -27.88 -22.99 30.65
C GLU A 1039 -27.03 -22.02 31.47
N LEU A 1040 -27.61 -21.41 32.51
CA LEU A 1040 -26.90 -20.53 33.43
C LEU A 1040 -25.98 -21.34 34.35
N ILE A 1041 -24.69 -20.99 34.36
CA ILE A 1041 -23.69 -21.56 35.28
C ILE A 1041 -23.50 -20.66 36.49
N TYR A 1042 -23.29 -19.36 36.29
CA TYR A 1042 -23.03 -18.43 37.39
C TYR A 1042 -23.24 -16.99 36.91
N ASN A 1043 -23.91 -16.17 37.71
CA ASN A 1043 -24.04 -14.75 37.46
C ASN A 1043 -24.18 -14.00 38.78
N ASP A 1044 -23.25 -13.11 39.07
CA ASP A 1044 -23.32 -12.14 40.16
C ASP A 1044 -23.77 -10.79 39.58
N PRO A 1045 -25.03 -10.37 39.76
CA PRO A 1045 -25.58 -9.18 39.09
C PRO A 1045 -24.90 -7.84 39.51
N LYS A 1046 -23.97 -7.88 40.47
CA LYS A 1046 -23.16 -6.72 40.88
C LYS A 1046 -21.83 -6.62 40.14
N ALA A 1047 -21.45 -7.65 39.39
CA ALA A 1047 -20.18 -7.77 38.70
C ALA A 1047 -20.38 -8.42 37.32
N ALA A 1048 -19.48 -8.13 36.40
CA ALA A 1048 -19.43 -8.85 35.14
C ALA A 1048 -18.57 -10.09 35.33
N ASP A 1049 -19.15 -11.27 35.11
CA ASP A 1049 -18.47 -12.56 35.13
C ASP A 1049 -18.15 -12.99 33.69
N TYR A 1050 -16.86 -13.15 33.36
CA TYR A 1050 -16.44 -13.43 31.99
C TYR A 1050 -15.11 -14.18 31.89
N GLU A 1051 -14.71 -14.52 30.65
CA GLU A 1051 -13.53 -15.34 30.33
C GLU A 1051 -13.49 -16.69 31.07
N PRO A 1052 -14.59 -17.47 31.03
CA PRO A 1052 -14.62 -18.75 31.70
C PRO A 1052 -13.68 -19.76 31.03
N ARG A 1053 -12.84 -20.41 31.82
CA ARG A 1053 -11.95 -21.49 31.42
C ARG A 1053 -12.18 -22.73 32.28
N PRO A 1054 -12.51 -23.88 31.68
CA PRO A 1054 -12.75 -25.09 32.44
C PRO A 1054 -11.44 -25.61 33.05
N VAL A 1055 -11.47 -25.99 34.32
CA VAL A 1055 -10.35 -26.72 34.95
C VAL A 1055 -10.45 -28.18 34.52
N LEU A 1056 -9.96 -28.45 33.31
CA LEU A 1056 -10.11 -29.73 32.63
C LEU A 1056 -8.84 -30.07 31.85
N ALA A 1057 -8.25 -31.25 32.12
CA ALA A 1057 -7.12 -31.73 31.33
C ALA A 1057 -7.55 -32.01 29.89
N ARG A 1058 -6.74 -31.57 28.92
CA ARG A 1058 -6.98 -31.66 27.48
C ARG A 1058 -5.80 -32.37 26.82
N ARG A 1059 -6.07 -33.17 25.78
CA ARG A 1059 -5.03 -33.77 24.95
C ARG A 1059 -4.32 -32.67 24.15
N PRO A 1060 -2.99 -32.51 24.25
CA PRO A 1060 -2.24 -31.59 23.41
C PRO A 1060 -2.43 -31.94 21.92
N PRO A 1061 -2.61 -30.94 21.04
CA PRO A 1061 -2.60 -31.13 19.58
C PRO A 1061 -1.27 -31.66 19.05
N LEU A 1062 -1.20 -31.89 17.73
CA LEU A 1062 0.06 -32.27 17.08
C LEU A 1062 1.11 -31.15 17.23
N VAL A 1063 2.36 -31.53 17.49
CA VAL A 1063 3.46 -30.58 17.48
C VAL A 1063 3.92 -30.36 16.05
N GLN A 1064 3.89 -29.11 15.59
CA GLN A 1064 4.35 -28.72 14.25
C GLN A 1064 5.88 -28.64 14.18
N PRO A 1065 6.50 -28.98 13.04
CA PRO A 1065 7.95 -28.89 12.87
C PRO A 1065 8.40 -27.43 12.76
N VAL A 1066 9.59 -27.14 13.28
CA VAL A 1066 10.27 -25.85 13.10
C VAL A 1066 10.97 -25.84 11.74
N GLN A 1067 10.60 -24.90 10.89
CA GLN A 1067 11.14 -24.68 9.54
C GLN A 1067 11.89 -23.36 9.42
N ALA A 1068 11.55 -22.37 10.26
CA ALA A 1068 12.24 -21.08 10.30
C ALA A 1068 13.71 -21.25 10.75
N LYS A 1069 14.61 -20.54 10.08
CA LYS A 1069 16.04 -20.44 10.38
C LYS A 1069 16.32 -19.09 11.02
N ARG A 1070 16.31 -19.01 12.35
CA ARG A 1070 16.21 -17.77 13.13
C ARG A 1070 17.22 -16.70 12.72
N TYR A 1071 18.40 -17.10 12.27
CA TYR A 1071 19.47 -16.19 11.90
C TYR A 1071 19.51 -15.83 10.41
N ALA A 1072 18.78 -16.53 9.54
CA ALA A 1072 18.75 -16.24 8.11
C ALA A 1072 18.17 -14.85 7.81
N TYR A 1073 18.78 -14.12 6.88
CA TYR A 1073 18.31 -12.79 6.47
C TYR A 1073 17.07 -12.84 5.56
N SER A 1074 16.99 -13.85 4.70
CA SER A 1074 16.01 -13.89 3.61
C SER A 1074 15.02 -15.05 3.73
N GLY A 1075 13.90 -14.88 3.05
CA GLY A 1075 12.95 -15.92 2.69
C GLY A 1075 12.64 -15.86 1.19
N ARG A 1076 11.76 -16.73 0.70
CA ARG A 1076 11.43 -16.81 -0.73
C ARG A 1076 9.93 -16.84 -0.99
N PHE A 1077 9.53 -16.30 -2.13
CA PHE A 1077 8.20 -16.50 -2.69
C PHE A 1077 8.25 -17.20 -4.04
N LEU A 1078 7.31 -18.12 -4.27
CA LEU A 1078 7.08 -18.77 -5.55
C LEU A 1078 5.60 -18.64 -5.94
N CYS A 1079 5.31 -17.92 -7.02
CA CYS A 1079 3.98 -17.89 -7.61
C CYS A 1079 3.92 -18.81 -8.82
N SER A 1080 2.98 -19.76 -8.81
CA SER A 1080 2.85 -20.73 -9.92
C SER A 1080 2.44 -20.06 -11.22
N SER A 1081 1.47 -19.13 -11.17
CA SER A 1081 1.17 -18.23 -12.29
C SER A 1081 0.29 -17.08 -11.82
N VAL A 1082 0.71 -15.83 -12.04
CA VAL A 1082 -0.15 -14.67 -11.76
C VAL A 1082 -1.42 -14.66 -12.61
N PHE A 1083 -1.46 -15.42 -13.71
CA PHE A 1083 -2.63 -15.53 -14.57
C PHE A 1083 -3.73 -16.43 -13.98
N ALA A 1084 -3.44 -17.19 -12.93
CA ALA A 1084 -4.45 -17.84 -12.09
C ALA A 1084 -5.02 -16.84 -11.07
N THR A 1085 -5.88 -15.94 -11.53
CA THR A 1085 -6.37 -14.81 -10.73
C THR A 1085 -7.84 -14.51 -10.99
N GLN A 1086 -8.47 -13.81 -10.04
CA GLN A 1086 -9.80 -13.24 -10.19
C GLN A 1086 -9.79 -11.88 -10.93
N GLU A 1087 -8.60 -11.27 -11.15
CA GLU A 1087 -8.43 -10.00 -11.86
C GLU A 1087 -8.44 -10.19 -13.39
N GLN A 1088 -9.48 -9.70 -14.07
CA GLN A 1088 -9.70 -9.95 -15.50
C GLN A 1088 -8.60 -9.39 -16.43
N ASP A 1089 -7.97 -8.27 -16.04
CA ASP A 1089 -6.93 -7.62 -16.85
C ASP A 1089 -5.60 -8.38 -16.83
N VAL A 1090 -5.30 -9.09 -15.73
CA VAL A 1090 -3.97 -9.68 -15.47
C VAL A 1090 -3.58 -10.75 -16.49
N PRO A 1091 -4.43 -11.74 -16.83
CA PRO A 1091 -4.10 -12.75 -17.85
C PRO A 1091 -3.80 -12.17 -19.24
N VAL A 1092 -4.39 -11.03 -19.58
CA VAL A 1092 -4.25 -10.40 -20.90
C VAL A 1092 -3.03 -9.47 -20.93
N ARG A 1093 -2.88 -8.65 -19.88
CA ARG A 1093 -1.98 -7.49 -19.88
C ARG A 1093 -0.77 -7.65 -18.97
N GLY A 1094 -0.73 -8.65 -18.09
CA GLY A 1094 0.38 -8.82 -17.14
C GLY A 1094 1.71 -9.02 -17.85
N ARG A 1095 2.70 -8.20 -17.51
CA ARG A 1095 4.07 -8.24 -18.07
C ARG A 1095 5.15 -8.21 -16.99
N PHE A 1096 4.93 -7.52 -15.87
CA PHE A 1096 5.90 -7.43 -14.79
C PHE A 1096 5.29 -7.78 -13.43
N VAL A 1097 6.16 -8.19 -12.51
CA VAL A 1097 5.91 -8.19 -11.08
C VAL A 1097 6.79 -7.12 -10.41
N ARG A 1098 6.22 -6.38 -9.49
CA ARG A 1098 6.94 -5.44 -8.60
C ARG A 1098 6.73 -5.84 -7.15
N LEU A 1099 7.80 -5.83 -6.37
CA LEU A 1099 7.76 -6.02 -4.93
C LEU A 1099 7.97 -4.69 -4.21
N ILE A 1100 7.10 -4.41 -3.26
CA ILE A 1100 7.14 -3.23 -2.40
C ILE A 1100 7.25 -3.71 -0.96
N GLU A 1101 8.16 -3.12 -0.21
CA GLU A 1101 8.23 -3.23 1.24
C GLU A 1101 7.53 -2.03 1.88
N GLY A 1102 6.62 -2.28 2.80
CA GLY A 1102 6.14 -1.29 3.76
C GLY A 1102 7.17 -1.13 4.88
N VAL A 1103 7.80 0.03 4.97
CA VAL A 1103 8.76 0.35 6.03
C VAL A 1103 7.97 0.65 7.31
N PRO A 1104 8.27 -0.05 8.41
CA PRO A 1104 7.58 0.14 9.68
C PRO A 1104 7.54 1.61 10.13
N VAL A 1105 6.34 2.10 10.45
CA VAL A 1105 6.18 3.41 11.09
C VAL A 1105 6.47 3.24 12.58
N VAL A 1106 7.47 3.91 13.13
CA VAL A 1106 7.82 3.78 14.56
C VAL A 1106 7.42 4.99 15.39
N SER A 1107 7.26 6.14 14.72
CA SER A 1107 7.09 7.42 15.38
C SER A 1107 5.62 7.77 15.64
N ARG A 1108 5.37 8.50 16.74
CA ARG A 1108 4.04 8.78 17.32
C ARG A 1108 3.24 9.86 16.57
N HIS A 1109 3.26 9.85 15.24
CA HIS A 1109 2.77 10.99 14.47
C HIS A 1109 1.36 10.77 13.99
N SER A 1110 0.38 11.07 14.86
CA SER A 1110 -1.01 11.12 14.44
C SER A 1110 -1.60 12.50 14.54
N THR A 1111 -2.17 12.90 13.42
CA THR A 1111 -2.85 14.19 13.27
C THR A 1111 -4.37 14.04 13.44
N HIS A 1112 -4.88 12.97 14.06
CA HIS A 1112 -6.33 12.76 14.29
C HIS A 1112 -6.81 13.17 15.69
N THR A 1113 -5.90 13.62 16.56
CA THR A 1113 -6.19 13.94 17.96
C THR A 1113 -6.61 15.38 18.21
N ASN A 1114 -6.60 16.24 17.19
CA ASN A 1114 -6.78 17.67 17.39
C ASN A 1114 -8.27 18.05 17.56
N PRO A 1115 -8.62 18.86 18.57
CA PRO A 1115 -9.97 19.37 18.78
C PRO A 1115 -10.37 20.52 17.81
N GLU A 1116 -9.40 21.09 17.09
CA GLU A 1116 -9.59 22.16 16.09
C GLU A 1116 -9.88 21.59 14.67
N PRO A 1117 -10.61 22.31 13.79
CA PRO A 1117 -11.21 21.72 12.58
C PRO A 1117 -10.24 21.29 11.46
N VAL A 1118 -8.93 21.56 11.59
CA VAL A 1118 -8.01 21.62 10.44
C VAL A 1118 -7.13 20.37 10.28
N TRP A 1119 -7.00 19.53 11.30
CA TRP A 1119 -5.99 18.47 11.33
C TRP A 1119 -6.63 17.12 11.66
N LYS A 1120 -6.94 16.33 10.62
CA LYS A 1120 -7.40 14.93 10.71
C LYS A 1120 -6.80 14.10 9.56
N ASN A 1121 -5.49 13.80 9.59
CA ASN A 1121 -4.84 12.95 8.58
C ASN A 1121 -4.38 11.59 9.13
N HIS A 1122 -4.56 10.55 8.33
CA HIS A 1122 -4.00 9.22 8.57
C HIS A 1122 -2.51 9.18 8.22
N GLY A 1123 -1.71 8.50 9.03
CA GLY A 1123 -0.24 8.49 8.91
C GLY A 1123 0.27 7.89 7.60
N GLY A 1124 -0.42 6.88 7.07
CA GLY A 1124 0.07 6.08 5.94
C GLY A 1124 1.31 5.28 6.32
N THR A 1125 2.04 4.77 5.33
CA THR A 1125 3.29 4.04 5.54
C THR A 1125 4.39 4.55 4.61
N PHE A 1126 5.65 4.39 5.00
CA PHE A 1126 6.75 4.55 4.06
C PHE A 1126 6.88 3.27 3.24
N ALA A 1127 7.25 3.39 1.99
CA ALA A 1127 7.37 2.26 1.11
C ALA A 1127 8.67 2.31 0.32
N ARG A 1128 9.24 1.13 0.09
CA ARG A 1128 10.48 0.94 -0.65
C ARG A 1128 10.24 -0.06 -1.78
N VAL A 1129 10.63 0.28 -3.00
CA VAL A 1129 10.57 -0.65 -4.13
C VAL A 1129 11.82 -1.53 -4.10
N LEU A 1130 11.66 -2.78 -3.65
CA LEU A 1130 12.77 -3.74 -3.56
C LEU A 1130 13.20 -4.29 -4.91
N GLY A 1131 12.28 -4.34 -5.87
CA GLY A 1131 12.60 -4.76 -7.23
C GLY A 1131 11.39 -4.86 -8.13
N MET A 1132 11.67 -4.90 -9.43
CA MET A 1132 10.71 -5.17 -10.48
C MET A 1132 11.35 -6.06 -11.54
N ALA A 1133 10.62 -7.07 -12.00
CA ALA A 1133 11.10 -8.02 -12.98
C ALA A 1133 10.01 -8.42 -14.00
N PRO A 1134 10.40 -8.80 -15.22
CA PRO A 1134 9.47 -9.41 -16.17
C PRO A 1134 8.90 -10.72 -15.62
N LEU A 1135 7.63 -10.98 -15.90
CA LEU A 1135 7.01 -12.27 -15.66
C LEU A 1135 7.51 -13.30 -16.68
N ALA A 1136 7.63 -14.56 -16.27
CA ALA A 1136 7.82 -15.66 -17.21
C ALA A 1136 6.62 -15.75 -18.19
N PRO A 1137 6.77 -16.38 -19.37
CA PRO A 1137 5.69 -16.54 -20.36
C PRO A 1137 4.42 -17.19 -19.80
N ASP A 1138 4.53 -18.08 -18.81
CA ASP A 1138 3.41 -18.72 -18.12
C ASP A 1138 2.86 -17.89 -16.95
N GLY A 1139 3.42 -16.71 -16.68
CA GLY A 1139 3.05 -15.82 -15.58
C GLY A 1139 3.69 -16.18 -14.24
N SER A 1140 4.58 -17.18 -14.18
CA SER A 1140 5.27 -17.56 -12.95
C SER A 1140 6.38 -16.58 -12.56
N PHE A 1141 6.69 -16.53 -11.26
CA PHE A 1141 7.89 -15.85 -10.75
C PHE A 1141 8.38 -16.50 -9.45
N CYS A 1142 9.69 -16.43 -9.21
CA CYS A 1142 10.33 -16.83 -7.97
C CYS A 1142 11.28 -15.73 -7.51
N VAL A 1143 11.13 -15.25 -6.27
CA VAL A 1143 11.90 -14.12 -5.73
C VAL A 1143 12.47 -14.48 -4.35
N GLU A 1144 13.67 -14.02 -4.06
CA GLU A 1144 14.28 -14.01 -2.74
C GLU A 1144 14.15 -12.60 -2.15
N VAL A 1145 13.71 -12.50 -0.91
CA VAL A 1145 13.24 -11.26 -0.28
C VAL A 1145 13.76 -11.18 1.16
N PRO A 1146 13.82 -10.00 1.80
CA PRO A 1146 14.14 -9.93 3.22
C PRO A 1146 13.02 -10.60 4.04
N ALA A 1147 13.42 -11.44 4.99
CA ALA A 1147 12.47 -12.12 5.88
C ALA A 1147 11.90 -11.16 6.94
N ASP A 1148 10.71 -11.50 7.45
CA ASP A 1148 9.99 -10.73 8.46
C ASP A 1148 9.69 -9.26 8.07
N ARG A 1149 9.64 -8.97 6.77
CA ARG A 1149 9.28 -7.65 6.24
C ARG A 1149 7.86 -7.62 5.70
N LEU A 1150 7.20 -6.48 5.86
CA LEU A 1150 5.88 -6.23 5.31
C LEU A 1150 6.02 -6.08 3.79
N LEU A 1151 5.64 -7.10 3.04
CA LEU A 1151 5.83 -7.17 1.60
C LEU A 1151 4.49 -7.19 0.86
N HIS A 1152 4.52 -6.63 -0.34
CA HIS A 1152 3.37 -6.46 -1.21
C HIS A 1152 3.79 -6.63 -2.69
N PHE A 1153 3.13 -7.55 -3.40
CA PHE A 1153 3.27 -7.75 -4.84
C PHE A 1153 2.26 -6.98 -5.69
N GLN A 1154 2.74 -6.47 -6.84
CA GLN A 1154 1.91 -5.86 -7.86
C GLN A 1154 2.22 -6.44 -9.23
N VAL A 1155 1.17 -6.80 -9.97
CA VAL A 1155 1.26 -7.18 -11.37
C VAL A 1155 1.07 -5.94 -12.22
N LEU A 1156 2.02 -5.68 -13.10
CA LEU A 1156 2.02 -4.51 -13.97
C LEU A 1156 1.87 -4.90 -15.44
N ASP A 1157 1.22 -4.04 -16.21
CA ASP A 1157 1.24 -4.11 -17.67
C ASP A 1157 2.57 -3.63 -18.27
N SER A 1158 2.68 -3.67 -19.59
CA SER A 1158 3.85 -3.17 -20.35
C SER A 1158 4.22 -1.71 -20.04
N ASP A 1159 3.32 -0.98 -19.38
CA ASP A 1159 3.43 0.44 -19.06
C ASP A 1159 3.64 0.72 -17.57
N ARG A 1160 3.95 -0.32 -16.79
CA ARG A 1160 4.09 -0.26 -15.34
C ARG A 1160 2.81 0.18 -14.62
N ARG A 1161 1.63 0.10 -15.26
CA ARG A 1161 0.36 0.31 -14.55
C ARG A 1161 0.01 -0.93 -13.77
N VAL A 1162 -0.41 -0.75 -12.53
CA VAL A 1162 -0.92 -1.83 -11.69
C VAL A 1162 -2.25 -2.31 -12.27
N ILE A 1163 -2.28 -3.58 -12.66
CA ILE A 1163 -3.47 -4.28 -13.15
C ILE A 1163 -3.88 -5.42 -12.22
N GLY A 1164 -2.96 -5.90 -11.37
CA GLY A 1164 -3.24 -6.80 -10.26
C GLY A 1164 -2.55 -6.29 -9.01
N ASN A 1165 -3.26 -6.21 -7.89
CA ASN A 1165 -2.76 -5.61 -6.66
C ASN A 1165 -3.05 -6.51 -5.46
N GLN A 1166 -2.00 -6.99 -4.79
CA GLN A 1166 -2.19 -7.75 -3.56
C GLN A 1166 -2.52 -6.82 -2.38
N LEU A 1167 -3.61 -7.02 -1.64
CA LEU A 1167 -4.11 -5.99 -0.70
C LEU A 1167 -3.74 -6.20 0.78
N THR A 1168 -3.17 -7.35 1.14
CA THR A 1168 -2.60 -7.62 2.48
C THR A 1168 -1.13 -7.26 2.56
N TRP A 1169 -0.60 -7.11 3.77
CA TRP A 1169 0.83 -7.29 3.99
C TRP A 1169 1.14 -8.78 4.18
N ILE A 1170 2.13 -9.29 3.45
CA ILE A 1170 2.62 -10.66 3.60
C ILE A 1170 4.11 -10.66 3.90
N TYR A 1171 4.61 -11.74 4.47
CA TYR A 1171 6.01 -11.92 4.79
C TYR A 1171 6.34 -13.42 4.74
N PRO A 1172 7.59 -13.78 4.42
CA PRO A 1172 8.16 -15.07 4.75
C PRO A 1172 8.98 -14.98 6.05
N ARG A 1173 8.99 -16.04 6.84
CA ARG A 1173 9.94 -16.20 7.94
C ARG A 1173 11.36 -16.43 7.42
N PRO A 1174 12.39 -16.18 8.24
CA PRO A 1174 13.77 -16.51 7.90
C PRO A 1174 13.93 -17.94 7.39
N GLY A 1175 14.45 -18.11 6.17
CA GLY A 1175 14.64 -19.40 5.52
C GLY A 1175 13.39 -20.07 4.93
N GLU A 1176 12.20 -19.50 5.11
CA GLU A 1176 10.94 -20.03 4.56
C GLU A 1176 10.87 -19.86 3.04
N THR A 1177 10.24 -20.81 2.36
CA THR A 1177 9.76 -20.64 0.97
C THR A 1177 8.24 -20.72 0.95
N LYS A 1178 7.59 -19.61 0.61
CA LYS A 1178 6.14 -19.48 0.57
C LYS A 1178 5.65 -19.55 -0.87
N SER A 1179 4.70 -20.43 -1.16
CA SER A 1179 4.18 -20.63 -2.51
C SER A 1179 2.68 -20.34 -2.64
N CYS A 1180 2.26 -19.77 -3.77
CA CYS A 1180 0.85 -19.59 -4.11
C CYS A 1180 0.52 -20.13 -5.51
N VAL A 1181 -0.76 -20.41 -5.77
CA VAL A 1181 -1.22 -20.84 -7.09
C VAL A 1181 -1.25 -19.65 -8.05
N GLY A 1182 -1.71 -18.50 -7.56
CA GLY A 1182 -1.72 -17.26 -8.34
C GLY A 1182 -1.81 -16.02 -7.48
N CYS A 1183 -2.18 -14.90 -8.10
CA CYS A 1183 -2.31 -13.61 -7.43
C CYS A 1183 -3.79 -13.37 -7.14
N HIS A 1184 -4.24 -13.58 -5.90
CA HIS A 1184 -5.67 -13.56 -5.53
C HIS A 1184 -6.51 -14.60 -6.30
N GLU A 1185 -6.00 -15.82 -6.42
CA GLU A 1185 -6.72 -16.97 -6.94
C GLU A 1185 -7.99 -17.27 -6.13
N ASN A 1186 -8.90 -18.08 -6.69
CA ASN A 1186 -9.96 -18.67 -5.88
C ASN A 1186 -9.31 -19.59 -4.81
N PRO A 1187 -9.64 -19.49 -3.51
CA PRO A 1187 -9.00 -20.29 -2.46
C PRO A 1187 -9.14 -21.81 -2.61
N HIS A 1188 -10.07 -22.28 -3.44
CA HIS A 1188 -10.28 -23.70 -3.76
C HIS A 1188 -9.55 -24.15 -5.04
N THR A 1189 -8.77 -23.25 -5.65
CA THR A 1189 -7.97 -23.57 -6.83
C THR A 1189 -6.84 -24.50 -6.44
N THR A 1190 -6.75 -25.64 -7.12
CA THR A 1190 -5.63 -26.56 -6.97
C THR A 1190 -4.48 -26.18 -7.90
N THR A 1191 -3.25 -26.49 -7.49
CA THR A 1191 -2.08 -26.30 -8.35
C THR A 1191 -2.25 -27.11 -9.64
N ARG A 1192 -1.90 -26.51 -10.79
CA ARG A 1192 -1.85 -27.25 -12.05
C ARG A 1192 -0.65 -28.19 -12.03
N ARG A 1193 -0.74 -29.34 -12.72
CA ARG A 1193 0.32 -30.36 -12.82
C ARG A 1193 1.61 -29.91 -13.54
N ALA A 1194 1.62 -28.73 -14.15
CA ALA A 1194 2.79 -28.19 -14.83
C ALA A 1194 3.67 -27.43 -13.84
N ASP A 1195 4.96 -27.74 -13.80
CA ASP A 1195 5.93 -27.01 -12.98
C ASP A 1195 5.99 -25.54 -13.42
N ALA A 1196 5.97 -24.62 -12.46
CA ALA A 1196 6.09 -23.19 -12.71
C ALA A 1196 7.44 -22.91 -13.38
N LEU A 1197 7.47 -22.26 -14.54
CA LEU A 1197 8.71 -22.08 -15.30
C LEU A 1197 9.79 -21.37 -14.50
N ALA A 1198 9.41 -20.38 -13.68
CA ALA A 1198 10.32 -19.65 -12.82
C ALA A 1198 10.99 -20.52 -11.73
N ALA A 1199 10.42 -21.66 -11.36
CA ALA A 1199 11.02 -22.57 -10.37
C ALA A 1199 12.26 -23.31 -10.89
N HIS A 1200 12.45 -23.35 -12.21
CA HIS A 1200 13.65 -23.96 -12.84
C HIS A 1200 14.86 -23.03 -12.87
N TYR A 1201 14.70 -21.77 -12.45
CA TYR A 1201 15.76 -20.77 -12.44
C TYR A 1201 16.07 -20.31 -11.01
N PRO A 1202 17.26 -19.75 -10.75
CA PRO A 1202 17.55 -19.09 -9.48
C PRO A 1202 16.52 -18.00 -9.16
N PRO A 1203 16.10 -17.85 -7.89
CA PRO A 1203 15.17 -16.81 -7.50
C PRO A 1203 15.76 -15.42 -7.79
N LEU A 1204 14.90 -14.50 -8.21
CA LEU A 1204 15.26 -13.10 -8.41
C LEU A 1204 15.64 -12.46 -7.07
N ASP A 1205 16.76 -11.76 -7.03
CA ASP A 1205 17.21 -11.08 -5.82
C ASP A 1205 16.48 -9.75 -5.62
N PHE A 1206 15.46 -9.76 -4.76
CA PHE A 1206 14.75 -8.56 -4.30
C PHE A 1206 15.09 -8.26 -2.83
N ARG A 1207 16.33 -8.55 -2.41
CA ARG A 1207 16.83 -8.16 -1.09
C ARG A 1207 17.37 -6.71 -1.13
N PRO A 1208 17.34 -6.00 0.00
CA PRO A 1208 17.89 -4.65 0.10
C PRO A 1208 19.37 -4.54 -0.31
N ARG A 1209 19.65 -3.55 -1.15
CA ARG A 1209 20.94 -3.03 -1.60
C ARG A 1209 21.28 -1.67 -0.94
N GLY A 1210 20.29 -0.96 -0.38
CA GLY A 1210 20.48 0.32 0.31
C GLY A 1210 20.51 1.54 -0.63
N ASP A 1211 20.05 1.38 -1.87
CA ASP A 1211 19.89 2.44 -2.87
C ASP A 1211 18.51 2.42 -3.53
N GLU A 1212 17.54 1.74 -2.89
CA GLU A 1212 16.20 1.60 -3.45
C GLU A 1212 15.46 2.93 -3.51
N PHE A 1213 14.52 3.00 -4.46
CA PHE A 1213 13.55 4.07 -4.48
C PHE A 1213 12.58 3.95 -3.31
N THR A 1214 12.58 4.96 -2.44
CA THR A 1214 11.65 5.10 -1.31
C THR A 1214 10.66 6.23 -1.55
N TYR A 1215 9.45 6.07 -1.04
CA TYR A 1215 8.40 7.08 -1.13
C TYR A 1215 7.43 6.95 0.04
N ARG A 1216 6.70 8.01 0.36
CA ARG A 1216 5.63 7.95 1.35
C ARG A 1216 4.34 7.45 0.69
N ALA A 1217 3.90 6.25 1.05
CA ALA A 1217 2.63 5.68 0.64
C ALA A 1217 1.52 6.19 1.57
N LYS A 1218 0.92 7.34 1.26
CA LYS A 1218 -0.26 7.80 2.01
C LYS A 1218 -1.50 7.04 1.52
N ALA A 1219 -2.18 6.37 2.44
CA ALA A 1219 -3.40 5.61 2.15
C ALA A 1219 -4.61 6.50 1.81
N TRP A 1220 -4.56 7.82 2.06
CA TRP A 1220 -5.71 8.73 1.95
C TRP A 1220 -5.45 9.94 1.04
N PHE A 1221 -5.90 9.82 -0.21
CA PHE A 1221 -6.39 10.96 -0.99
C PHE A 1221 -7.91 10.76 -1.10
N LYS A 1222 -8.70 11.38 -0.20
CA LYS A 1222 -10.16 11.41 -0.35
C LYS A 1222 -10.50 12.19 -1.64
N GLY A 1223 -10.61 11.48 -2.75
CA GLY A 1223 -11.09 11.94 -4.03
C GLY A 1223 -12.06 10.91 -4.59
N HIS A 1224 -12.98 11.34 -5.45
CA HIS A 1224 -13.99 10.49 -6.10
C HIS A 1224 -13.38 9.53 -7.15
N LEU A 1225 -12.41 8.71 -6.74
CA LEU A 1225 -11.94 7.61 -7.58
C LEU A 1225 -12.94 6.45 -7.48
N PRO A 1226 -13.29 5.80 -8.61
CA PRO A 1226 -14.04 4.55 -8.57
C PRO A 1226 -13.32 3.50 -7.71
N PRO A 1227 -14.05 2.63 -6.97
CA PRO A 1227 -13.47 1.67 -6.03
C PRO A 1227 -12.33 0.81 -6.61
N GLU A 1228 -12.49 0.34 -7.85
CA GLU A 1228 -11.50 -0.49 -8.57
C GLU A 1228 -10.20 0.27 -8.90
N ILE A 1229 -10.28 1.60 -9.06
CA ILE A 1229 -9.12 2.46 -9.36
C ILE A 1229 -8.44 2.88 -8.06
N GLU A 1230 -9.19 3.16 -7.00
CA GLU A 1230 -8.68 3.52 -5.67
C GLU A 1230 -7.89 2.35 -5.04
N GLU A 1231 -8.42 1.13 -5.11
CA GLU A 1231 -7.75 -0.09 -4.63
C GLU A 1231 -6.45 -0.39 -5.38
N ARG A 1232 -6.36 -0.05 -6.67
CA ARG A 1232 -5.13 -0.20 -7.48
C ARG A 1232 -4.15 0.98 -7.33
N THR A 1233 -4.53 2.10 -6.71
CA THR A 1233 -3.71 3.34 -6.66
C THR A 1233 -3.02 3.64 -5.34
N ARG A 1234 -3.25 2.87 -4.26
CA ARG A 1234 -2.61 3.05 -2.93
C ARG A 1234 -1.11 3.32 -2.98
N THR A 1235 -0.38 2.68 -3.89
CA THR A 1235 1.06 2.93 -4.12
C THR A 1235 1.35 3.68 -5.41
N VAL A 1236 0.45 3.66 -6.40
CA VAL A 1236 0.75 4.08 -7.78
C VAL A 1236 0.87 5.59 -7.96
N ARG A 1237 0.06 6.41 -7.27
CA ARG A 1237 0.21 7.86 -7.37
C ARG A 1237 1.51 8.32 -6.69
N ALA A 1238 1.84 7.78 -5.51
CA ALA A 1238 3.05 8.16 -4.79
C ALA A 1238 4.34 7.72 -5.52
N VAL A 1239 4.38 6.51 -6.10
CA VAL A 1239 5.52 6.04 -6.91
C VAL A 1239 5.69 6.87 -8.20
N ASN A 1240 4.60 7.30 -8.84
CA ASN A 1240 4.67 8.04 -10.10
C ASN A 1240 4.88 9.56 -9.94
N LEU A 1241 4.55 10.14 -8.79
CA LEU A 1241 4.69 11.58 -8.53
C LEU A 1241 6.03 11.95 -7.86
N LEU A 1242 6.60 11.06 -7.05
CA LEU A 1242 7.83 11.32 -6.28
C LEU A 1242 9.07 10.62 -6.88
N GLY A 1243 8.87 9.64 -7.77
CA GLY A 1243 9.94 8.98 -8.54
C GLY A 1243 10.36 9.74 -9.79
N ARG A 1244 9.95 11.01 -9.89
CA ARG A 1244 10.35 11.96 -10.93
C ARG A 1244 11.08 13.11 -10.29
#